data_AF-A0A2S6WXN0-F1
#
_entry.id   AF-A0A2S6WXN0-F1
#
_cell.length_a   1.000
_cell.length_b   1.000
_cell.length_c   1.000
_cell.angle_alpha   90.00
_cell.angle_beta   90.00
_cell.angle_gamma   90.00
#
_symmetry.space_group_name_H-M   'P 1'
#
loop_
_entity.id
_entity.type
_entity.pdbx_description
1 polymer ?
#
loop_
_entity_poly.entity_id
_entity_poly.type
_entity_poly.pdbx_seq_one_letter_code
_entity_poly.pdbx_strand_id
1 'polypeptide(L)'
;VRAGDETGCTAVDELVVDEPLVLPREGALHLQVRVGEPDPAGRRALTVHARPEAADASWTRHAHGVLVDAPLVPPADTEPAPWPPPGAEPFTAAADGTEPLEAVHELYERFAAAGVHYGPAYRGLTRMWRRAGELFAEVALASETDPRAEGFGLHPALLEAALQPLYAAGLPGRPAAVTRWRGLRLHAVGADTLRVHLAPSPATDTYALRLTDPAGQVVAEADAVTVAPVRAEALRAARTRHRDALHHVEWIARPLPAASLDWLTLDAATDPDVPAVTAAVAGGRVGAVRLDLTTPEGATAGDAVRDTVGRALSWARQWLAEETLAGTPLVVVTRGATAVTGDEDVVDPAAAAAWGLLRSAQSETPGRIVLVDADGEPGPDALSAVVASGEPQAAIRGTTPGTASDTTSGAASAGTASGTASGAASAGIVSGTASGAAPARTVSGTAPRIHVPRLLRTPVPPPAADVPRTVWDPDGTVMVTGGTGSLGAHFARHLVTDHGVRHLLLVSRRGPDAPGASELCSELGALGASVTVAAADVADRAALAGVLASVPEAHPLRGVVHTAGVLDDGVIDAQTQQRLDAVLRPKADAAWNLHDLTRDADLTAFVLFSSVAAAVGGPGQSTYAAANAHLDALAQHRAASGLPATSIAWGLWEQATGLTGGLTETDLKRIARSGLRTVPQELGTALFDLALDTGRPYLVATPLDIPVLRRQPQVPALLRALVRVPVRATARGAADAGPGLAERLAGLDEAAQHTAVLDAVSAEIARVLGRSGTVDPERPLQSSGFDSLTSVELRNRLATVTGLRLPATLVFDHPTPRALAAHLRGELLAPQDNIEPGPAVDYAADLDLPADIRPADEVVRTVTDPSDLLVTGASGFLGAFLVRDLMRTTTARLHCLVRGADDAAAYERLRSSLTWYRVWDEIDESRLLVRAGDLAEERLGLTEEEFDGLARTVDAVYHAGATVHWLHPYEALRAANVHGTREVLRLAARHRTVPVHYISTVGVFNGPVTPGVPLKVTDPTGPAEALPSGYLQSKWVAEQLVGLARDRGLPVSVHRVDVISGDTRNGACQTRDFVWLSLKGLLQAQAAPAGVAGRFHLLPVDYVSAAIVGISRREPAGGTFHLFNRTSLSLADCVSYLRELGYRLDETDRERWSAAVRSDRDNALLPLLHAFEMMTSDTDGFYPPIDTAETEAALAGTDIACPPLTRELFAKYVEFFVQEGHFPPAA
;
A
#
# COMPACT_ATOMS: atom_id res chain seq x y z
N VAL A 1 36.81 -6.85 -31.49
CA VAL A 1 37.17 -6.43 -32.87
C VAL A 1 36.70 -5.01 -33.13
N ARG A 2 35.42 -4.72 -33.41
CA ARG A 2 34.97 -3.34 -33.72
C ARG A 2 35.40 -2.26 -32.73
N ALA A 3 35.28 -2.50 -31.42
CA ALA A 3 35.74 -1.55 -30.40
C ALA A 3 37.27 -1.34 -30.41
N GLY A 4 38.04 -2.33 -30.88
CA GLY A 4 39.47 -2.21 -31.16
C GLY A 4 39.72 -1.32 -32.37
N ASP A 5 39.00 -1.52 -33.47
CA ASP A 5 39.12 -0.69 -34.69
C ASP A 5 38.88 0.80 -34.38
N GLU A 6 37.84 1.11 -33.58
CA GLU A 6 37.53 2.48 -33.13
C GLU A 6 38.62 3.11 -32.24
N THR A 7 39.52 2.29 -31.67
CA THR A 7 40.60 2.73 -30.78
C THR A 7 41.99 2.50 -31.37
N GLY A 8 42.07 2.13 -32.66
CA GLY A 8 43.33 1.85 -33.36
C GLY A 8 44.04 0.56 -32.91
N CYS A 9 43.35 -0.33 -32.19
CA CYS A 9 43.87 -1.62 -31.78
C CYS A 9 43.39 -2.72 -32.73
N THR A 10 44.32 -3.34 -33.45
CA THR A 10 44.05 -4.35 -34.50
C THR A 10 43.90 -5.78 -33.97
N ALA A 11 44.22 -6.03 -32.68
CA ALA A 11 44.17 -7.36 -32.09
C ALA A 11 43.50 -7.38 -30.71
N VAL A 12 42.80 -8.49 -30.43
CA VAL A 12 42.39 -8.85 -29.07
C VAL A 12 43.47 -9.77 -28.51
N ASP A 13 44.38 -9.21 -27.72
CA ASP A 13 45.49 -9.96 -27.10
C ASP A 13 44.96 -11.01 -26.14
N GLU A 14 43.91 -10.65 -25.39
CA GLU A 14 43.21 -11.56 -24.49
C GLU A 14 41.73 -11.17 -24.34
N LEU A 15 40.85 -12.17 -24.27
CA LEU A 15 39.48 -12.02 -23.81
C LEU A 15 39.09 -13.24 -22.98
N VAL A 16 38.74 -13.03 -21.72
CA VAL A 16 38.27 -14.05 -20.78
C VAL A 16 36.78 -13.84 -20.54
N VAL A 17 36.00 -14.92 -20.66
CA VAL A 17 34.58 -14.96 -20.31
C VAL A 17 34.47 -15.23 -18.81
N ASP A 18 33.97 -14.24 -18.07
CA ASP A 18 33.78 -14.33 -16.62
C ASP A 18 32.57 -15.22 -16.29
N GLU A 19 31.45 -14.97 -16.97
CA GLU A 19 30.17 -15.63 -16.71
C GLU A 19 29.33 -15.75 -18.00
N PRO A 20 28.54 -16.83 -18.15
CA PRO A 20 27.60 -16.95 -19.27
C PRO A 20 26.60 -15.79 -19.31
N LEU A 21 26.31 -15.29 -20.50
CA LEU A 21 25.23 -14.33 -20.71
C LEU A 21 23.90 -15.08 -20.90
N VAL A 22 22.98 -14.92 -19.96
CA VAL A 22 21.64 -15.53 -20.03
C VAL A 22 20.69 -14.57 -20.75
N LEU A 23 20.15 -14.99 -21.89
CA LEU A 23 19.11 -14.24 -22.60
C LEU A 23 17.75 -14.46 -21.91
N PRO A 24 16.99 -13.39 -21.63
CA PRO A 24 15.63 -13.54 -21.09
C PRO A 24 14.71 -14.17 -22.15
N ARG A 25 13.64 -14.84 -21.70
CA ARG A 25 12.61 -15.40 -22.61
C ARG A 25 11.86 -14.30 -23.38
N GLU A 26 11.69 -13.14 -22.75
CA GLU A 26 11.00 -11.97 -23.31
C GLU A 26 11.79 -10.69 -22.99
N GLY A 27 11.74 -9.70 -23.89
CA GLY A 27 12.46 -8.42 -23.76
C GLY A 27 13.89 -8.42 -24.32
N ALA A 28 14.56 -7.26 -24.31
CA ALA A 28 15.93 -7.13 -24.79
C ALA A 28 16.97 -7.03 -23.66
N LEU A 29 18.24 -7.24 -24.03
CA LEU A 29 19.41 -6.90 -23.22
C LEU A 29 20.15 -5.75 -23.89
N HIS A 30 20.54 -4.76 -23.11
CA HIS A 30 21.52 -3.77 -23.54
C HIS A 30 22.91 -4.33 -23.33
N LEU A 31 23.76 -4.26 -24.35
CA LEU A 31 25.17 -4.60 -24.29
C LEU A 31 26.01 -3.32 -24.27
N GLN A 32 27.04 -3.32 -23.43
CA GLN A 32 28.00 -2.23 -23.35
C GLN A 32 29.41 -2.79 -23.38
N VAL A 33 30.21 -2.32 -24.33
CA VAL A 33 31.64 -2.60 -24.40
C VAL A 33 32.39 -1.34 -23.96
N ARG A 34 33.25 -1.47 -22.95
CA ARG A 34 34.10 -0.37 -22.48
C ARG A 34 35.55 -0.66 -22.81
N VAL A 35 36.21 0.33 -23.40
CA VAL A 35 37.65 0.32 -23.66
C VAL A 35 38.29 1.41 -22.80
N GLY A 36 39.30 1.03 -22.03
CA GLY A 36 40.04 1.95 -21.17
C GLY A 36 41.06 2.79 -21.91
N GLU A 37 41.64 3.74 -21.18
CA GLU A 37 42.82 4.49 -21.60
C GLU A 37 44.00 3.54 -21.91
N PRO A 38 44.92 3.91 -22.83
CA PRO A 38 46.07 3.09 -23.12
C PRO A 38 47.04 3.14 -21.93
N ASP A 39 47.61 2.00 -21.58
CA ASP A 39 48.73 1.92 -20.65
C ASP A 39 50.03 2.45 -21.34
N PRO A 40 51.16 2.58 -20.62
CA PRO A 40 52.41 3.04 -21.21
C PRO A 40 52.95 2.18 -22.37
N ALA A 41 52.45 0.96 -22.53
CA ALA A 41 52.78 0.06 -23.64
C ALA A 41 51.72 0.11 -24.77
N GLY A 42 50.77 1.04 -24.71
CA GLY A 42 49.71 1.22 -25.70
C GLY A 42 48.56 0.22 -25.57
N ARG A 43 48.54 -0.63 -24.53
CA ARG A 43 47.52 -1.67 -24.34
C ARG A 43 46.29 -1.08 -23.67
N ARG A 44 45.11 -1.52 -24.08
CA ARG A 44 43.83 -1.00 -23.55
C ARG A 44 43.04 -2.11 -22.87
N ALA A 45 42.60 -1.87 -21.64
CA ALA A 45 41.68 -2.78 -20.97
C ALA A 45 40.31 -2.79 -21.67
N LEU A 46 39.73 -3.96 -21.85
CA LEU A 46 38.43 -4.19 -22.47
C LEU A 46 37.51 -4.85 -21.45
N THR A 47 36.26 -4.39 -21.34
CA THR A 47 35.22 -5.10 -20.58
C THR A 47 33.90 -5.11 -21.34
N VAL A 48 33.17 -6.22 -21.25
CA VAL A 48 31.84 -6.39 -21.85
C VAL A 48 30.82 -6.54 -20.73
N HIS A 49 29.79 -5.73 -20.77
CA HIS A 49 28.72 -5.69 -19.78
C HIS A 49 27.36 -5.87 -20.45
N ALA A 50 26.41 -6.45 -19.72
CA ALA A 50 25.03 -6.56 -20.13
C ALA A 50 24.07 -6.12 -19.02
N ARG A 51 22.89 -5.63 -19.41
CA ARG A 51 21.75 -5.43 -18.51
C ARG A 51 20.41 -5.67 -19.24
N PRO A 52 19.34 -6.09 -18.56
CA PRO A 52 17.98 -6.02 -19.07
C PRO A 52 17.57 -4.63 -19.57
N GLU A 53 16.71 -4.59 -20.59
CA GLU A 53 16.12 -3.37 -21.18
C GLU A 53 15.26 -2.58 -20.18
N ALA A 54 14.74 -3.24 -19.14
CA ALA A 54 14.08 -2.58 -18.02
C ALA A 54 14.94 -1.41 -17.49
N ALA A 55 14.33 -0.22 -17.42
CA ALA A 55 15.02 1.06 -17.33
C ALA A 55 16.06 1.19 -16.18
N ASP A 56 15.95 0.36 -15.14
CA ASP A 56 16.69 0.47 -13.88
C ASP A 56 17.54 -0.77 -13.50
N ALA A 57 17.87 -1.64 -14.46
CA ALA A 57 18.72 -2.81 -14.19
C ALA A 57 20.23 -2.47 -14.13
N SER A 58 20.97 -3.13 -13.22
CA SER A 58 22.42 -2.95 -13.07
C SER A 58 23.22 -3.65 -14.17
N TRP A 59 24.25 -2.98 -14.68
CA TRP A 59 25.23 -3.56 -15.61
C TRP A 59 26.04 -4.65 -14.91
N THR A 60 26.12 -5.82 -15.55
CA THR A 60 26.98 -6.91 -15.09
C THR A 60 28.07 -7.19 -16.11
N ARG A 61 29.30 -7.37 -15.65
CA ARG A 61 30.43 -7.73 -16.51
C ARG A 61 30.35 -9.22 -16.85
N HIS A 62 30.41 -9.54 -18.13
CA HIS A 62 30.39 -10.91 -18.65
C HIS A 62 31.74 -11.34 -19.23
N ALA A 63 32.57 -10.38 -19.65
CA ALA A 63 33.91 -10.66 -20.12
C ALA A 63 34.85 -9.48 -19.83
N HIS A 64 36.14 -9.79 -19.72
CA HIS A 64 37.21 -8.80 -19.64
C HIS A 64 38.40 -9.23 -20.50
N GLY A 65 39.23 -8.27 -20.89
CA GLY A 65 40.32 -8.55 -21.81
C GLY A 65 41.25 -7.36 -22.05
N VAL A 66 42.13 -7.52 -23.03
CA VAL A 66 43.12 -6.53 -23.43
C VAL A 66 43.15 -6.41 -24.95
N LEU A 67 43.12 -5.16 -25.43
CA LEU A 67 43.31 -4.80 -26.82
C LEU A 67 44.73 -4.26 -27.02
N VAL A 68 45.33 -4.59 -28.15
CA VAL A 68 46.66 -4.12 -28.55
C VAL A 68 46.67 -3.74 -30.02
N ASP A 69 47.55 -2.80 -30.37
CA ASP A 69 47.94 -2.58 -31.76
C ASP A 69 49.03 -3.59 -32.13
N ALA A 70 48.71 -4.49 -33.06
CA ALA A 70 49.62 -5.52 -33.56
C ALA A 70 49.64 -5.52 -35.09
N PRO A 71 50.80 -5.76 -35.73
CA PRO A 71 50.85 -5.87 -37.19
C PRO A 71 49.93 -6.98 -37.71
N LEU A 72 49.01 -6.63 -38.62
CA LEU A 72 48.19 -7.59 -39.36
C LEU A 72 49.04 -8.17 -40.51
N VAL A 73 49.97 -9.05 -40.18
CA VAL A 73 50.76 -9.79 -41.16
C VAL A 73 50.17 -11.20 -41.25
N PRO A 74 49.60 -11.60 -42.39
CA PRO A 74 49.16 -12.97 -42.59
C PRO A 74 50.34 -13.93 -42.39
N PRO A 75 50.15 -15.07 -41.71
CA PRO A 75 51.19 -16.08 -41.56
C PRO A 75 51.75 -16.51 -42.92
N ALA A 76 53.07 -16.67 -43.03
CA ALA A 76 53.71 -17.11 -44.27
C ALA A 76 53.35 -18.57 -44.66
N ASP A 77 52.89 -19.35 -43.68
CA ASP A 77 52.40 -20.71 -43.89
C ASP A 77 50.98 -20.65 -44.48
N THR A 78 50.87 -20.77 -45.79
CA THR A 78 49.60 -20.97 -46.49
C THR A 78 48.97 -22.32 -46.12
N GLU A 79 47.65 -22.42 -46.21
CA GLU A 79 46.89 -23.66 -45.94
C GLU A 79 47.52 -24.91 -46.60
N PRO A 80 47.31 -26.10 -46.03
CA PRO A 80 47.60 -27.33 -46.74
C PRO A 80 46.66 -27.43 -47.96
N ALA A 81 47.15 -27.08 -49.15
CA ALA A 81 46.55 -27.50 -50.41
C ALA A 81 47.09 -28.91 -50.73
N PRO A 82 46.25 -29.93 -50.95
CA PRO A 82 44.79 -29.89 -51.17
C PRO A 82 43.92 -29.87 -49.89
N TRP A 83 42.66 -29.40 -50.00
CA TRP A 83 41.65 -29.38 -48.93
C TRP A 83 40.53 -30.41 -49.18
N PRO A 84 40.13 -31.23 -48.20
CA PRO A 84 40.72 -31.35 -46.86
C PRO A 84 42.18 -31.87 -46.96
N PRO A 85 43.02 -31.56 -45.96
CA PRO A 85 44.43 -31.95 -46.00
C PRO A 85 44.63 -33.46 -46.22
N PRO A 86 45.65 -33.89 -46.97
CA PRO A 86 45.96 -35.31 -47.13
C PRO A 86 46.09 -36.01 -45.79
N GLY A 87 45.45 -37.18 -45.66
CA GLY A 87 45.42 -37.97 -44.43
C GLY A 87 44.39 -37.51 -43.39
N ALA A 88 43.55 -36.51 -43.68
CA ALA A 88 42.42 -36.16 -42.84
C ALA A 88 41.23 -37.10 -43.11
N GLU A 89 40.69 -37.69 -42.04
CA GLU A 89 39.54 -38.59 -42.11
C GLU A 89 38.24 -37.83 -41.84
N PRO A 90 37.14 -38.11 -42.55
CA PRO A 90 35.83 -37.54 -42.25
C PRO A 90 35.42 -37.82 -40.79
N PHE A 91 34.90 -36.80 -40.10
CA PHE A 91 34.44 -36.93 -38.71
C PHE A 91 33.21 -37.84 -38.57
N THR A 92 32.55 -38.17 -39.69
CA THR A 92 31.48 -39.17 -39.78
C THR A 92 31.96 -40.61 -39.58
N ALA A 93 33.27 -40.87 -39.66
CA ALA A 93 33.85 -42.17 -39.36
C ALA A 93 33.86 -42.45 -37.85
N ALA A 94 33.44 -43.65 -37.45
CA ALA A 94 33.38 -44.07 -36.05
C ALA A 94 34.73 -43.85 -35.34
N ALA A 95 34.70 -43.18 -34.19
CA ALA A 95 35.79 -43.15 -33.23
C ALA A 95 35.40 -43.99 -32.03
N ASP A 96 36.31 -44.82 -31.52
CA ASP A 96 36.28 -45.43 -30.19
C ASP A 96 34.86 -45.81 -29.68
N GLY A 97 34.18 -46.69 -30.42
CA GLY A 97 32.91 -47.30 -29.99
C GLY A 97 31.64 -46.46 -30.15
N THR A 98 31.71 -45.29 -30.80
CA THR A 98 30.52 -44.52 -31.20
C THR A 98 29.98 -44.91 -32.58
N GLU A 99 28.66 -44.86 -32.76
CA GLU A 99 28.03 -45.07 -34.08
C GLU A 99 28.53 -44.02 -35.09
N PRO A 100 28.90 -44.41 -36.32
CA PRO A 100 29.22 -43.49 -37.39
C PRO A 100 28.00 -42.61 -37.72
N LEU A 101 28.27 -41.39 -38.19
CA LEU A 101 27.23 -40.46 -38.66
C LEU A 101 27.05 -40.65 -40.17
N GLU A 102 25.83 -40.67 -40.70
CA GLU A 102 25.65 -40.72 -42.17
C GLU A 102 25.90 -39.33 -42.79
N ALA A 103 25.55 -38.26 -42.07
CA ALA A 103 25.80 -36.88 -42.47
C ALA A 103 26.17 -35.97 -41.30
N VAL A 104 26.90 -34.88 -41.57
CA VAL A 104 27.31 -33.89 -40.56
C VAL A 104 26.10 -33.19 -39.90
N HIS A 105 24.94 -33.13 -40.56
CA HIS A 105 23.73 -32.54 -39.97
C HIS A 105 23.21 -33.31 -38.74
N GLU A 106 23.44 -34.63 -38.67
CA GLU A 106 23.05 -35.44 -37.51
C GLU A 106 23.82 -35.04 -36.22
N LEU A 107 24.92 -34.29 -36.35
CA LEU A 107 25.63 -33.73 -35.20
C LEU A 107 24.74 -32.76 -34.40
N TYR A 108 23.82 -32.05 -35.05
CA TYR A 108 22.89 -31.14 -34.35
C TYR A 108 21.88 -31.90 -33.48
N GLU A 109 21.51 -33.12 -33.86
CA GLU A 109 20.69 -33.99 -33.00
C GLU A 109 21.48 -34.48 -31.79
N ARG A 110 22.78 -34.75 -31.94
CA ARG A 110 23.67 -35.06 -30.80
C ARG A 110 23.86 -33.87 -29.87
N PHE A 111 24.00 -32.66 -30.41
CA PHE A 111 24.01 -31.44 -29.60
C PHE A 111 22.68 -31.28 -28.83
N ALA A 112 21.54 -31.49 -29.49
CA ALA A 112 20.23 -31.41 -28.85
C ALA A 112 20.05 -32.44 -27.73
N ALA A 113 20.49 -33.69 -27.95
CA ALA A 113 20.48 -34.74 -26.92
C ALA A 113 21.38 -34.41 -25.72
N ALA A 114 22.45 -33.65 -25.93
CA ALA A 114 23.32 -33.12 -24.87
C ALA A 114 22.77 -31.83 -24.22
N GLY A 115 21.60 -31.33 -24.64
CA GLY A 115 20.95 -30.13 -24.11
C GLY A 115 21.35 -28.81 -24.77
N VAL A 116 22.00 -28.85 -25.94
CA VAL A 116 22.39 -27.67 -26.73
C VAL A 116 21.56 -27.61 -28.00
N HIS A 117 20.65 -26.63 -28.07
CA HIS A 117 19.75 -26.47 -29.21
C HIS A 117 20.20 -25.31 -30.12
N TYR A 118 20.73 -25.63 -31.29
CA TYR A 118 21.07 -24.64 -32.31
C TYR A 118 19.85 -24.32 -33.19
N GLY A 119 19.50 -23.03 -33.29
CA GLY A 119 18.50 -22.54 -34.23
C GLY A 119 18.99 -22.57 -35.69
N PRO A 120 18.08 -22.46 -36.69
CA PRO A 120 18.42 -22.66 -38.11
C PRO A 120 19.60 -21.82 -38.61
N ALA A 121 19.70 -20.55 -38.19
CA ALA A 121 20.78 -19.65 -38.60
C ALA A 121 22.17 -20.09 -38.13
N TYR A 122 22.27 -20.85 -37.03
CA TYR A 122 23.53 -21.31 -36.44
C TYR A 122 23.92 -22.74 -36.88
N ARG A 123 23.17 -23.34 -37.80
CA ARG A 123 23.45 -24.68 -38.34
C ARG A 123 24.34 -24.64 -39.60
N GLY A 124 25.47 -23.93 -39.50
CA GLY A 124 26.35 -23.62 -40.64
C GLY A 124 27.44 -24.65 -40.96
N LEU A 125 27.66 -25.66 -40.12
CA LEU A 125 28.67 -26.71 -40.36
C LEU A 125 28.25 -27.65 -41.50
N THR A 126 29.03 -27.71 -42.59
CA THR A 126 28.73 -28.51 -43.78
C THR A 126 29.57 -29.78 -43.88
N ARG A 127 30.86 -29.69 -43.56
CA ARG A 127 31.79 -30.83 -43.54
C ARG A 127 32.81 -30.68 -42.41
N MET A 128 33.27 -31.82 -41.88
CA MET A 128 34.27 -31.85 -40.80
C MET A 128 35.18 -33.07 -40.96
N TRP A 129 36.47 -32.88 -40.67
CA TRP A 129 37.51 -33.90 -40.71
C TRP A 129 38.43 -33.79 -39.50
N ARG A 130 39.17 -34.87 -39.23
CA ARG A 130 40.18 -34.92 -38.16
C ARG A 130 41.48 -35.53 -38.67
N ARG A 131 42.61 -35.07 -38.12
CA ARG A 131 43.93 -35.66 -38.37
C ARG A 131 44.83 -35.44 -37.16
N ALA A 132 45.26 -36.52 -36.51
CA ALA A 132 46.24 -36.47 -35.41
C ALA A 132 45.94 -35.39 -34.33
N GLY A 133 44.66 -35.21 -33.97
CA GLY A 133 44.21 -34.20 -32.99
C GLY A 133 43.88 -32.82 -33.58
N GLU A 134 44.25 -32.55 -34.84
CA GLU A 134 43.79 -31.39 -35.59
C GLU A 134 42.36 -31.59 -36.10
N LEU A 135 41.58 -30.52 -36.13
CA LEU A 135 40.22 -30.49 -36.66
C LEU A 135 40.15 -29.55 -37.87
N PHE A 136 39.44 -30.00 -38.89
CA PHE A 136 39.20 -29.23 -40.11
C PHE A 136 37.70 -29.18 -40.38
N ALA A 137 37.18 -28.04 -40.83
CA ALA A 137 35.79 -27.94 -41.20
C ALA A 137 35.53 -26.98 -42.36
N GLU A 138 34.45 -27.22 -43.08
CA GLU A 138 33.83 -26.25 -43.99
C GLU A 138 32.55 -25.76 -43.33
N VAL A 139 32.38 -24.44 -43.28
CA VAL A 139 31.19 -23.79 -42.71
C VAL A 139 30.65 -22.76 -43.69
N ALA A 140 29.34 -22.63 -43.77
CA ALA A 140 28.67 -21.66 -44.63
C ALA A 140 27.47 -21.04 -43.90
N LEU A 141 27.14 -19.80 -44.22
CA LEU A 141 25.90 -19.18 -43.78
C LEU A 141 24.70 -19.92 -44.39
N ALA A 142 23.64 -20.12 -43.60
CA ALA A 142 22.40 -20.70 -44.10
C ALA A 142 21.78 -19.80 -45.17
N SER A 143 21.15 -20.40 -46.20
CA SER A 143 20.60 -19.68 -47.37
C SER A 143 19.54 -18.62 -47.05
N GLU A 144 18.92 -18.68 -45.87
CA GLU A 144 17.93 -17.71 -45.37
C GLU A 144 18.57 -16.56 -44.58
N THR A 145 19.87 -16.63 -44.30
CA THR A 145 20.64 -15.58 -43.61
C THR A 145 21.18 -14.63 -44.67
N ASP A 146 20.94 -13.33 -44.54
CA ASP A 146 21.50 -12.34 -45.47
C ASP A 146 23.05 -12.39 -45.40
N PRO A 147 23.74 -12.85 -46.46
CA PRO A 147 25.19 -12.94 -46.46
C PRO A 147 25.85 -11.55 -46.49
N ARG A 148 25.08 -10.49 -46.75
CA ARG A 148 25.53 -9.09 -46.82
C ARG A 148 24.96 -8.21 -45.71
N ALA A 149 24.56 -8.77 -44.56
CA ALA A 149 24.11 -7.96 -43.43
C ALA A 149 25.14 -6.84 -43.13
N GLU A 150 24.83 -5.62 -43.56
CA GLU A 150 25.75 -4.48 -43.52
C GLU A 150 26.16 -4.24 -42.05
N GLY A 151 27.45 -4.41 -41.73
CA GLY A 151 28.00 -4.01 -40.43
C GLY A 151 28.84 -5.05 -39.67
N PHE A 152 28.91 -6.32 -40.07
CA PHE A 152 29.76 -7.32 -39.41
C PHE A 152 31.12 -7.48 -40.10
N GLY A 153 32.21 -7.48 -39.32
CA GLY A 153 33.53 -7.89 -39.82
C GLY A 153 33.58 -9.39 -40.14
N LEU A 154 33.07 -10.22 -39.23
CA LEU A 154 32.81 -11.64 -39.41
C LEU A 154 31.40 -11.93 -38.87
N HIS A 155 30.57 -12.65 -39.64
CA HIS A 155 29.19 -12.90 -39.22
C HIS A 155 29.14 -13.80 -37.97
N PRO A 156 28.39 -13.44 -36.91
CA PRO A 156 28.37 -14.21 -35.64
C PRO A 156 27.98 -15.67 -35.82
N ALA A 157 27.00 -15.96 -36.68
CA ALA A 157 26.58 -17.34 -36.95
C ALA A 157 27.68 -18.16 -37.68
N LEU A 158 28.48 -17.51 -38.52
CA LEU A 158 29.59 -18.15 -39.23
C LEU A 158 30.77 -18.42 -38.29
N LEU A 159 31.07 -17.49 -37.38
CA LEU A 159 32.07 -17.67 -36.32
C LEU A 159 31.68 -18.80 -35.36
N GLU A 160 30.42 -18.83 -34.89
CA GLU A 160 29.94 -19.90 -34.01
C GLU A 160 30.00 -21.27 -34.72
N ALA A 161 29.58 -21.34 -35.99
CA ALA A 161 29.71 -22.57 -36.78
C ALA A 161 31.17 -23.04 -36.90
N ALA A 162 32.12 -22.12 -37.00
CA ALA A 162 33.55 -22.44 -37.03
C ALA A 162 34.10 -22.98 -35.70
N LEU A 163 33.42 -22.74 -34.57
CA LEU A 163 33.81 -23.25 -33.25
C LEU A 163 33.16 -24.60 -32.92
N GLN A 164 32.06 -24.96 -33.58
CA GLN A 164 31.35 -26.23 -33.37
C GLN A 164 32.23 -27.50 -33.48
N PRO A 165 33.27 -27.57 -34.35
CA PRO A 165 34.22 -28.69 -34.33
C PRO A 165 34.83 -28.96 -32.95
N LEU A 166 35.11 -27.92 -32.16
CA LEU A 166 35.66 -28.06 -30.80
C LEU A 166 34.66 -28.71 -29.85
N TYR A 167 33.38 -28.35 -29.96
CA TYR A 167 32.32 -28.90 -29.11
C TYR A 167 31.97 -30.34 -29.53
N ALA A 168 32.02 -30.62 -30.84
CA ALA A 168 31.77 -31.94 -31.41
C ALA A 168 32.81 -32.97 -30.95
N ALA A 169 34.09 -32.58 -30.90
CA ALA A 169 35.19 -33.45 -30.49
C ALA A 169 35.10 -33.91 -29.01
N GLY A 170 34.34 -33.18 -28.17
CA GLY A 170 34.11 -33.52 -26.76
C GLY A 170 32.85 -34.35 -26.48
N LEU A 171 32.07 -34.74 -27.50
CA LEU A 171 30.86 -35.55 -27.33
C LEU A 171 31.18 -37.05 -27.13
N PRO A 172 30.42 -37.78 -26.29
CA PRO A 172 29.14 -37.43 -25.66
C PRO A 172 29.24 -36.77 -24.26
N GLY A 173 30.25 -35.93 -24.02
CA GLY A 173 30.42 -35.18 -22.76
C GLY A 173 29.39 -34.06 -22.52
N ARG A 174 29.59 -33.30 -21.43
CA ARG A 174 28.75 -32.15 -21.07
C ARG A 174 28.88 -31.02 -22.10
N PRO A 175 27.86 -30.15 -22.28
CA PRO A 175 27.97 -28.94 -23.09
C PRO A 175 29.22 -28.15 -22.72
N ALA A 176 29.95 -27.64 -23.71
CA ALA A 176 31.16 -26.84 -23.51
C ALA A 176 31.04 -25.51 -24.26
N ALA A 177 31.83 -24.52 -23.84
CA ALA A 177 31.87 -23.21 -24.48
C ALA A 177 33.29 -22.64 -24.45
N VAL A 178 33.59 -21.74 -25.37
CA VAL A 178 34.85 -20.97 -25.32
C VAL A 178 34.84 -20.07 -24.09
N THR A 179 35.87 -20.20 -23.26
CA THR A 179 36.06 -19.40 -22.05
C THR A 179 37.17 -18.35 -22.19
N ARG A 180 38.08 -18.55 -23.14
CA ARG A 180 39.20 -17.63 -23.35
C ARG A 180 39.63 -17.58 -24.82
N TRP A 181 39.97 -16.38 -25.27
CA TRP A 181 40.62 -16.10 -26.55
C TRP A 181 41.95 -15.41 -26.29
N ARG A 182 42.96 -15.72 -27.12
CA ARG A 182 44.22 -14.96 -27.16
C ARG A 182 44.64 -14.71 -28.61
N GLY A 183 45.16 -13.51 -28.84
CA GLY A 183 45.71 -13.08 -30.12
C GLY A 183 44.73 -13.17 -31.28
N LEU A 184 43.45 -12.84 -31.06
CA LEU A 184 42.45 -12.85 -32.13
C LEU A 184 42.65 -11.65 -33.06
N ARG A 185 42.82 -11.92 -34.36
CA ARG A 185 43.05 -10.93 -35.43
C ARG A 185 42.09 -11.19 -36.60
N LEU A 186 41.54 -10.11 -37.16
CA LEU A 186 40.66 -10.15 -38.33
C LEU A 186 41.41 -9.52 -39.52
N HIS A 187 41.61 -10.29 -40.59
CA HIS A 187 42.41 -9.93 -41.76
C HIS A 187 41.55 -9.52 -42.96
N ALA A 188 40.38 -10.15 -43.12
CA ALA A 188 39.43 -9.84 -44.19
C ALA A 188 37.98 -9.87 -43.67
N VAL A 189 37.06 -9.24 -44.41
CA VAL A 189 35.63 -9.13 -44.07
C VAL A 189 34.75 -9.60 -45.23
N GLY A 190 33.49 -9.94 -44.96
CA GLY A 190 32.50 -10.27 -45.99
C GLY A 190 32.51 -11.73 -46.48
N ALA A 191 33.17 -12.64 -45.76
CA ALA A 191 33.10 -14.06 -46.04
C ALA A 191 31.72 -14.63 -45.66
N ASP A 192 31.12 -15.42 -46.56
CA ASP A 192 29.89 -16.20 -46.33
C ASP A 192 30.18 -17.70 -46.09
N THR A 193 31.40 -18.12 -46.39
CA THR A 193 31.89 -19.48 -46.33
C THR A 193 33.33 -19.47 -45.80
N LEU A 194 33.65 -20.38 -44.88
CA LEU A 194 35.01 -20.51 -44.34
C LEU A 194 35.48 -21.96 -44.38
N ARG A 195 36.80 -22.11 -44.57
CA ARG A 195 37.57 -23.25 -44.13
C ARG A 195 38.14 -22.96 -42.75
N VAL A 196 38.02 -23.95 -41.88
CA VAL A 196 38.37 -23.87 -40.46
C VAL A 196 39.50 -24.86 -40.20
N HIS A 197 40.61 -24.38 -39.65
CA HIS A 197 41.69 -25.23 -39.15
C HIS A 197 41.92 -24.94 -37.67
N LEU A 198 41.81 -25.99 -36.86
CA LEU A 198 42.00 -25.96 -35.41
C LEU A 198 43.14 -26.93 -35.05
N ALA A 199 44.27 -26.37 -34.61
CA ALA A 199 45.43 -27.15 -34.22
C ALA A 199 45.54 -27.20 -32.68
N PRO A 200 45.71 -28.39 -32.07
CA PRO A 200 45.81 -28.50 -30.62
C PRO A 200 47.08 -27.80 -30.11
N SER A 201 46.94 -27.11 -28.99
CA SER A 201 48.04 -26.47 -28.25
C SER A 201 48.55 -27.41 -27.14
N PRO A 202 49.78 -27.21 -26.60
CA PRO A 202 50.25 -27.97 -25.44
C PRO A 202 49.39 -27.82 -24.17
N ALA A 203 48.58 -26.76 -24.08
CA ALA A 203 47.62 -26.58 -23.01
C ALA A 203 46.34 -27.38 -23.28
N THR A 204 45.82 -28.06 -22.26
CA THR A 204 44.59 -28.86 -22.35
C THR A 204 43.41 -28.00 -22.86
N ASP A 205 42.56 -28.60 -23.68
CA ASP A 205 41.34 -27.99 -24.26
C ASP A 205 41.58 -26.63 -24.95
N THR A 206 42.79 -26.43 -25.48
CA THR A 206 43.21 -25.16 -26.11
C THR A 206 43.68 -25.41 -27.53
N TYR A 207 43.22 -24.59 -28.48
CA TYR A 207 43.49 -24.75 -29.91
C TYR A 207 43.91 -23.43 -30.54
N ALA A 208 44.87 -23.46 -31.45
CA ALA A 208 45.09 -22.35 -32.39
C ALA A 208 44.02 -22.42 -33.47
N LEU A 209 43.41 -21.28 -33.80
CA LEU A 209 42.34 -21.17 -34.79
C LEU A 209 42.83 -20.41 -36.02
N ARG A 210 42.55 -20.96 -37.20
CA ARG A 210 42.73 -20.26 -38.47
C ARG A 210 41.48 -20.41 -39.33
N LEU A 211 41.01 -19.28 -39.86
CA LEU A 211 39.84 -19.15 -40.72
C LEU A 211 40.27 -18.55 -42.05
N THR A 212 39.88 -19.21 -43.14
CA THR A 212 40.24 -18.85 -44.52
C THR A 212 39.01 -18.93 -45.40
N ASP A 213 38.99 -18.17 -46.49
CA ASP A 213 37.95 -18.31 -47.51
C ASP A 213 38.25 -19.52 -48.43
N PRO A 214 37.32 -19.92 -49.32
CA PRO A 214 37.57 -21.02 -50.27
C PRO A 214 38.74 -20.78 -51.24
N ALA A 215 39.16 -19.53 -51.43
CA ALA A 215 40.31 -19.14 -52.25
C ALA A 215 41.65 -19.23 -51.48
N GLY A 216 41.60 -19.52 -50.17
CA GLY A 216 42.77 -19.65 -49.30
C GLY A 216 43.24 -18.32 -48.71
N GLN A 217 42.48 -17.23 -48.84
CA GLN A 217 42.79 -15.97 -48.15
C GLN A 217 42.46 -16.08 -46.67
N VAL A 218 43.37 -15.63 -45.80
CA VAL A 218 43.14 -15.62 -44.35
C VAL A 218 42.09 -14.57 -44.00
N VAL A 219 41.01 -15.02 -43.36
CA VAL A 219 39.91 -14.18 -42.87
C VAL A 219 40.16 -13.78 -41.43
N ALA A 220 40.46 -14.73 -40.55
CA ALA A 220 40.75 -14.47 -39.14
C ALA A 220 41.64 -15.56 -38.53
N GLU A 221 42.32 -15.24 -37.44
CA GLU A 221 43.13 -16.20 -36.69
C GLU A 221 43.08 -15.88 -35.19
N ALA A 222 43.31 -16.90 -34.36
CA ALA A 222 43.57 -16.73 -32.93
C ALA A 222 44.70 -17.65 -32.50
N ASP A 223 45.66 -17.09 -31.74
CA ASP A 223 46.83 -17.82 -31.23
C ASP A 223 46.39 -18.94 -30.26
N ALA A 224 45.32 -18.72 -29.50
CA ALA A 224 44.71 -19.74 -28.64
C ALA A 224 43.22 -19.48 -28.38
N VAL A 225 42.43 -20.55 -28.43
CA VAL A 225 41.02 -20.61 -28.06
C VAL A 225 40.87 -21.74 -27.04
N THR A 226 40.46 -21.41 -25.82
CA THR A 226 40.30 -22.40 -24.73
C THR A 226 38.83 -22.69 -24.51
N VAL A 227 38.49 -23.98 -24.48
CA VAL A 227 37.14 -24.50 -24.26
C VAL A 227 37.04 -25.11 -22.87
N ALA A 228 35.90 -24.95 -22.20
CA ALA A 228 35.64 -25.62 -20.92
C ALA A 228 34.18 -26.08 -20.81
N PRO A 229 33.89 -27.12 -19.99
CA PRO A 229 32.52 -27.56 -19.74
C PRO A 229 31.66 -26.47 -19.07
N VAL A 230 30.43 -26.31 -19.56
CA VAL A 230 29.39 -25.49 -18.94
C VAL A 230 28.86 -26.25 -17.72
N ARG A 231 29.11 -25.72 -16.53
CA ARG A 231 28.62 -26.32 -15.27
C ARG A 231 27.15 -25.94 -15.05
N ALA A 232 26.30 -26.93 -14.76
CA ALA A 232 24.88 -26.71 -14.47
C ALA A 232 24.69 -25.77 -13.27
N GLU A 233 25.58 -25.85 -12.28
CA GLU A 233 25.62 -24.98 -11.10
C GLU A 233 25.97 -23.53 -11.46
N ALA A 234 26.85 -23.31 -12.44
CA ALA A 234 27.17 -21.96 -12.92
C ALA A 234 26.01 -21.37 -13.74
N LEU A 235 25.29 -22.19 -14.51
CA LEU A 235 24.08 -21.77 -15.21
C LEU A 235 22.91 -21.51 -14.24
N ARG A 236 22.76 -22.33 -13.19
CA ARG A 236 21.82 -22.07 -12.09
C ARG A 236 22.22 -20.81 -11.33
N ALA A 237 23.48 -20.64 -10.93
CA ALA A 237 23.99 -19.44 -10.25
C ALA A 237 23.82 -18.15 -11.08
N ALA A 238 24.09 -18.23 -12.40
CA ALA A 238 23.89 -17.12 -13.32
C ALA A 238 22.39 -16.80 -13.54
N ARG A 239 21.52 -17.82 -13.47
CA ARG A 239 20.06 -17.65 -13.41
C ARG A 239 19.60 -17.11 -12.04
N THR A 240 20.28 -17.49 -10.97
CA THR A 240 19.97 -17.15 -9.58
C THR A 240 20.88 -16.04 -9.03
N ARG A 241 20.87 -14.86 -9.65
CA ARG A 241 21.31 -13.59 -9.03
C ARG A 241 20.45 -13.16 -7.81
N HIS A 242 19.72 -14.11 -7.25
CA HIS A 242 18.85 -14.09 -6.08
C HIS A 242 19.60 -13.93 -4.75
N ARG A 243 20.92 -14.16 -4.69
CA ARG A 243 21.73 -14.03 -3.45
C ARG A 243 21.69 -12.63 -2.85
N ASP A 244 21.49 -11.60 -3.66
CA ASP A 244 21.37 -10.21 -3.22
C ASP A 244 20.03 -9.88 -2.54
N ALA A 245 19.07 -10.82 -2.55
CA ALA A 245 17.75 -10.67 -1.95
C ALA A 245 17.60 -11.39 -0.60
N LEU A 246 18.62 -12.12 -0.14
CA LEU A 246 18.62 -12.76 1.18
C LEU A 246 19.42 -11.93 2.19
N HIS A 247 18.80 -11.62 3.32
CA HIS A 247 19.33 -10.71 4.33
C HIS A 247 19.14 -11.25 5.75
N HIS A 248 19.87 -10.70 6.71
CA HIS A 248 19.68 -10.96 8.13
C HIS A 248 19.80 -9.65 8.92
N VAL A 249 19.16 -9.61 10.09
CA VAL A 249 19.31 -8.51 11.05
C VAL A 249 20.53 -8.79 11.92
N GLU A 250 21.46 -7.85 11.97
CA GLU A 250 22.62 -7.85 12.87
C GLU A 250 22.52 -6.67 13.85
N TRP A 251 22.72 -6.94 15.14
CA TRP A 251 22.75 -5.92 16.18
C TRP A 251 24.18 -5.43 16.40
N ILE A 252 24.47 -4.24 15.91
CA ILE A 252 25.83 -3.70 15.88
C ILE A 252 26.05 -2.84 17.12
N ALA A 253 27.09 -3.16 17.90
CA ALA A 253 27.52 -2.34 19.03
C ALA A 253 27.94 -0.94 18.55
N ARG A 254 27.39 0.12 19.16
CA ARG A 254 27.72 1.51 18.81
C ARG A 254 27.88 2.40 20.03
N PRO A 255 28.92 3.27 20.06
CA PRO A 255 28.97 4.36 21.02
C PRO A 255 27.91 5.40 20.63
N LEU A 256 27.03 5.75 21.58
CA LEU A 256 25.99 6.77 21.44
C LEU A 256 26.38 8.06 22.18
N PRO A 257 25.84 9.23 21.80
CA PRO A 257 26.13 10.49 22.48
C PRO A 257 25.69 10.45 23.95
N ALA A 258 26.50 11.01 24.84
CA ALA A 258 26.10 11.19 26.24
C ALA A 258 24.98 12.25 26.30
N ALA A 259 23.91 11.94 27.02
CA ALA A 259 22.76 12.82 27.21
C ALA A 259 22.12 12.55 28.58
N SER A 260 21.46 13.58 29.13
CA SER A 260 20.67 13.50 30.35
C SER A 260 19.32 14.12 30.07
N LEU A 261 18.26 13.33 30.15
CA LEU A 261 16.87 13.77 30.01
C LEU A 261 16.15 13.63 31.34
N ASP A 262 15.15 14.48 31.57
CA ASP A 262 14.21 14.29 32.67
C ASP A 262 13.16 13.23 32.28
N TRP A 263 12.93 12.26 33.17
CA TRP A 263 12.11 11.08 32.89
C TRP A 263 10.82 11.07 33.70
N LEU A 264 9.74 10.66 33.05
CA LEU A 264 8.53 10.15 33.72
C LEU A 264 8.44 8.64 33.47
N THR A 265 8.22 7.84 34.50
CA THR A 265 8.07 6.37 34.36
C THR A 265 6.62 5.97 34.65
N LEU A 266 6.05 5.16 33.77
CA LEU A 266 4.70 4.63 33.89
C LEU A 266 4.73 3.20 34.42
N ASP A 267 3.75 2.85 35.26
CA ASP A 267 3.56 1.48 35.75
C ASP A 267 2.89 0.62 34.67
N ALA A 268 3.48 -0.55 34.41
CA ALA A 268 3.07 -1.53 33.41
C ALA A 268 1.75 -2.24 33.75
N ALA A 269 1.35 -2.23 35.03
CA ALA A 269 0.20 -2.98 35.54
C ALA A 269 -1.13 -2.21 35.46
N THR A 270 -1.09 -0.92 35.13
CA THR A 270 -2.27 -0.05 35.10
C THR A 270 -2.54 0.51 33.71
N ASP A 271 -3.81 0.74 33.40
CA ASP A 271 -4.17 1.53 32.23
C ASP A 271 -3.50 2.90 32.28
N PRO A 272 -3.02 3.41 31.14
CA PRO A 272 -2.30 4.68 31.09
C PRO A 272 -3.25 5.83 31.44
N ASP A 273 -2.93 6.59 32.49
CA ASP A 273 -3.54 7.90 32.71
C ASP A 273 -2.85 8.93 31.80
N VAL A 274 -3.09 8.82 30.48
CA VAL A 274 -2.54 9.74 29.48
C VAL A 274 -2.86 11.20 29.82
N PRO A 275 -4.07 11.57 30.30
CA PRO A 275 -4.33 12.93 30.78
C PRO A 275 -3.38 13.42 31.89
N ALA A 276 -3.04 12.56 32.86
CA ALA A 276 -2.07 12.91 33.89
C ALA A 276 -0.65 13.06 33.32
N VAL A 277 -0.26 12.23 32.35
CA VAL A 277 1.02 12.36 31.65
C VAL A 277 1.09 13.65 30.85
N THR A 278 0.02 13.98 30.12
CA THR A 278 -0.15 15.24 29.40
C THR A 278 0.02 16.44 30.32
N ALA A 279 -0.63 16.43 31.49
CA ALA A 279 -0.49 17.49 32.48
C ALA A 279 0.95 17.63 33.01
N ALA A 280 1.64 16.50 33.25
CA ALA A 280 3.03 16.49 33.69
C ALA A 280 4.01 17.03 32.62
N VAL A 281 3.80 16.66 31.36
CA VAL A 281 4.60 17.13 30.22
C VAL A 281 4.35 18.62 29.94
N ALA A 282 3.09 19.08 29.98
CA ALA A 282 2.72 20.49 29.84
C ALA A 282 3.35 21.38 30.92
N GLY A 283 3.65 20.82 32.10
CA GLY A 283 4.41 21.48 33.16
C GLY A 283 5.91 21.71 32.86
N GLY A 284 6.41 21.25 31.71
CA GLY A 284 7.70 21.64 31.13
C GLY A 284 8.94 20.93 31.69
N ARG A 285 8.79 19.78 32.36
CA ARG A 285 9.88 19.08 33.08
C ARG A 285 10.17 17.66 32.62
N VAL A 286 9.61 17.20 31.50
CA VAL A 286 9.75 15.80 31.05
C VAL A 286 10.33 15.79 29.64
N GLY A 287 11.53 15.21 29.49
CA GLY A 287 12.21 15.06 28.21
C GLY A 287 11.93 13.73 27.51
N ALA A 288 11.49 12.71 28.25
CA ALA A 288 11.04 11.42 27.71
C ALA A 288 10.15 10.68 28.73
N VAL A 289 9.25 9.83 28.23
CA VAL A 289 8.41 8.96 29.06
C VAL A 289 8.85 7.52 28.89
N ARG A 290 9.17 6.84 29.99
CA ARG A 290 9.49 5.42 30.04
C ARG A 290 8.24 4.62 30.34
N LEU A 291 8.09 3.53 29.61
CA LEU A 291 7.05 2.54 29.79
C LEU A 291 7.67 1.14 29.78
N ASP A 292 7.58 0.43 30.89
CA ASP A 292 8.02 -0.95 30.94
C ASP A 292 6.89 -1.85 30.40
N LEU A 293 7.16 -2.61 29.32
CA LEU A 293 6.20 -3.57 28.77
C LEU A 293 6.63 -4.97 29.18
N THR A 294 5.92 -5.56 30.13
CA THR A 294 6.20 -6.90 30.69
C THR A 294 5.11 -7.88 30.36
N THR A 295 5.47 -9.08 29.90
CA THR A 295 4.53 -10.18 29.68
C THR A 295 4.06 -10.77 31.03
N PRO A 296 2.75 -11.06 31.22
CA PRO A 296 2.25 -11.60 32.47
C PRO A 296 2.80 -12.99 32.78
N GLU A 297 3.23 -13.25 34.02
CA GLU A 297 3.68 -14.58 34.47
C GLU A 297 2.50 -15.56 34.55
N GLY A 298 2.69 -16.80 34.07
CA GLY A 298 1.73 -17.90 34.23
C GLY A 298 0.57 -17.93 33.20
N ALA A 299 0.50 -16.98 32.28
CA ALA A 299 -0.46 -17.01 31.16
C ALA A 299 -0.09 -18.11 30.14
N THR A 300 -1.09 -18.68 29.45
CA THR A 300 -0.79 -19.52 28.27
C THR A 300 -0.18 -18.64 27.18
N ALA A 301 0.74 -19.17 26.36
CA ALA A 301 1.50 -18.33 25.44
C ALA A 301 0.63 -17.54 24.44
N GLY A 302 -0.51 -18.10 24.00
CA GLY A 302 -1.46 -17.38 23.14
C GLY A 302 -2.14 -16.20 23.85
N ASP A 303 -2.54 -16.39 25.11
CA ASP A 303 -3.12 -15.31 25.93
C ASP A 303 -2.09 -14.24 26.26
N ALA A 304 -0.86 -14.66 26.58
CA ALA A 304 0.26 -13.76 26.86
C ALA A 304 0.59 -12.85 25.66
N VAL A 305 0.54 -13.37 24.43
CA VAL A 305 0.73 -12.58 23.20
C VAL A 305 -0.43 -11.60 23.01
N ARG A 306 -1.68 -12.06 23.10
CA ARG A 306 -2.87 -11.18 22.95
C ARG A 306 -2.87 -10.03 23.96
N ASP A 307 -2.62 -10.33 25.22
CA ASP A 307 -2.65 -9.33 26.30
C ASP A 307 -1.52 -8.32 26.16
N THR A 308 -0.31 -8.78 25.82
CA THR A 308 0.86 -7.90 25.67
C THR A 308 0.75 -7.01 24.43
N VAL A 309 0.30 -7.55 23.30
CA VAL A 309 0.09 -6.75 22.08
C VAL A 309 -1.12 -5.83 22.21
N GLY A 310 -2.18 -6.27 22.88
CA GLY A 310 -3.37 -5.45 23.18
C GLY A 310 -3.05 -4.23 24.04
N ARG A 311 -2.24 -4.40 25.09
CA ARG A 311 -1.73 -3.28 25.91
C ARG A 311 -0.85 -2.33 25.09
N ALA A 312 0.08 -2.87 24.30
CA ALA A 312 0.91 -2.06 23.41
C ALA A 312 0.07 -1.25 22.40
N LEU A 313 -0.99 -1.85 21.84
CA LEU A 313 -1.94 -1.17 20.96
C LEU A 313 -2.68 -0.05 21.68
N SER A 314 -3.19 -0.32 22.89
CA SER A 314 -3.88 0.69 23.72
C SER A 314 -2.98 1.88 23.99
N TRP A 315 -1.73 1.64 24.43
CA TRP A 315 -0.74 2.70 24.66
C TRP A 315 -0.41 3.48 23.40
N ALA A 316 -0.15 2.80 22.28
CA ALA A 316 0.17 3.47 21.04
C ALA A 316 -0.98 4.37 20.56
N ARG A 317 -2.24 3.90 20.64
CA ARG A 317 -3.41 4.70 20.24
C ARG A 317 -3.57 5.96 21.08
N GLN A 318 -3.56 5.80 22.40
CA GLN A 318 -3.76 6.95 23.30
C GLN A 318 -2.59 7.93 23.24
N TRP A 319 -1.35 7.43 23.19
CA TRP A 319 -0.16 8.27 23.09
C TRP A 319 -0.10 9.07 21.79
N LEU A 320 -0.47 8.45 20.66
CA LEU A 320 -0.38 9.08 19.34
C LEU A 320 -1.55 10.02 19.06
N ALA A 321 -2.71 9.82 19.68
CA ALA A 321 -3.86 10.71 19.61
C ALA A 321 -3.62 12.05 20.35
N GLU A 322 -2.74 12.07 21.34
CA GLU A 322 -2.49 13.24 22.17
C GLU A 322 -1.45 14.19 21.55
N GLU A 323 -1.89 15.36 21.10
CA GLU A 323 -1.05 16.34 20.40
C GLU A 323 -0.03 17.02 21.32
N THR A 324 -0.36 17.22 22.60
CA THR A 324 0.57 17.83 23.58
C THR A 324 1.82 16.98 23.81
N LEU A 325 1.72 15.67 23.57
CA LEU A 325 2.81 14.71 23.68
C LEU A 325 3.63 14.57 22.38
N ALA A 326 3.32 15.33 21.32
CA ALA A 326 4.00 15.23 20.03
C ALA A 326 5.52 15.46 20.07
N GLY A 327 5.99 16.29 21.01
CA GLY A 327 7.42 16.57 21.20
C GLY A 327 8.14 15.65 22.18
N THR A 328 7.42 14.73 22.85
CA THR A 328 7.98 13.87 23.89
C THR A 328 7.99 12.41 23.41
N PRO A 329 9.14 11.73 23.39
CA PRO A 329 9.19 10.33 22.97
C PRO A 329 8.70 9.40 24.08
N LEU A 330 7.90 8.39 23.69
CA LEU A 330 7.57 7.23 24.51
C LEU A 330 8.65 6.15 24.31
N VAL A 331 9.38 5.84 25.36
CA VAL A 331 10.42 4.81 25.39
C VAL A 331 9.83 3.55 25.99
N VAL A 332 9.53 2.57 25.14
CA VAL A 332 9.01 1.27 25.54
C VAL A 332 10.17 0.34 25.81
N VAL A 333 10.30 -0.10 27.06
CA VAL A 333 11.38 -0.97 27.54
C VAL A 333 10.84 -2.39 27.71
N THR A 334 11.49 -3.35 27.07
CA THR A 334 11.20 -4.79 27.18
C THR A 334 12.41 -5.55 27.73
N ARG A 335 12.20 -6.81 28.09
CA ARG A 335 13.25 -7.74 28.51
C ARG A 335 13.13 -9.03 27.71
N GLY A 336 14.21 -9.42 27.03
CA GLY A 336 14.25 -10.70 26.31
C GLY A 336 13.40 -10.75 25.04
N ALA A 337 13.02 -9.60 24.49
CA ALA A 337 12.23 -9.51 23.25
C ALA A 337 13.09 -9.68 21.98
N THR A 338 14.41 -9.56 22.10
CA THR A 338 15.35 -9.59 20.97
C THR A 338 16.63 -10.34 21.31
N ALA A 339 17.12 -11.17 20.39
CA ALA A 339 18.46 -11.74 20.47
C ALA A 339 19.47 -10.80 19.78
N VAL A 340 20.46 -10.31 20.53
CA VAL A 340 21.52 -9.41 20.04
C VAL A 340 22.66 -10.19 19.41
N THR A 341 22.98 -11.35 19.99
CA THR A 341 24.04 -12.25 19.49
C THR A 341 23.45 -13.59 19.05
N GLY A 342 24.17 -14.32 18.19
CA GLY A 342 23.70 -15.62 17.69
C GLY A 342 23.53 -16.72 18.75
N ASP A 343 24.12 -16.52 19.93
CA ASP A 343 24.06 -17.45 21.07
C ASP A 343 22.98 -17.04 22.10
N GLU A 344 22.31 -15.91 21.89
CA GLU A 344 21.26 -15.40 22.78
C GLU A 344 19.88 -15.92 22.36
N ASP A 345 19.04 -16.23 23.35
CA ASP A 345 17.66 -16.68 23.15
C ASP A 345 16.68 -15.49 23.22
N VAL A 346 15.60 -15.56 22.44
CA VAL A 346 14.42 -14.72 22.63
C VAL A 346 13.51 -15.40 23.65
N VAL A 347 13.66 -15.01 24.91
CA VAL A 347 12.92 -15.58 26.04
C VAL A 347 11.52 -15.00 26.22
N ASP A 348 11.19 -13.89 25.54
CA ASP A 348 9.84 -13.29 25.53
C ASP A 348 9.30 -13.04 24.11
N PRO A 349 8.73 -14.09 23.46
CA PRO A 349 8.10 -13.96 22.14
C PRO A 349 6.84 -13.08 22.12
N ALA A 350 6.21 -12.77 23.27
CA ALA A 350 5.05 -11.89 23.35
C ALA A 350 5.48 -10.41 23.29
N ALA A 351 6.54 -10.06 24.01
CA ALA A 351 7.17 -8.74 23.87
C ALA A 351 7.72 -8.53 22.45
N ALA A 352 8.30 -9.56 21.83
CA ALA A 352 8.73 -9.50 20.42
C ALA A 352 7.57 -9.23 19.45
N ALA A 353 6.38 -9.82 19.71
CA ALA A 353 5.17 -9.52 18.94
C ALA A 353 4.77 -8.04 19.10
N ALA A 354 4.80 -7.49 20.32
CA ALA A 354 4.51 -6.09 20.55
C ALA A 354 5.50 -5.14 19.84
N TRP A 355 6.78 -5.52 19.74
CA TRP A 355 7.75 -4.79 18.93
C TRP A 355 7.33 -4.71 17.46
N GLY A 356 6.78 -5.78 16.88
CA GLY A 356 6.24 -5.76 15.52
C GLY A 356 5.15 -4.69 15.32
N LEU A 357 4.20 -4.62 16.25
CA LEU A 357 3.14 -3.59 16.25
C LEU A 357 3.73 -2.17 16.38
N LEU A 358 4.64 -1.97 17.32
CA LEU A 358 5.21 -0.65 17.60
C LEU A 358 6.17 -0.17 16.48
N ARG A 359 6.85 -1.07 15.76
CA ARG A 359 7.62 -0.72 14.54
C ARG A 359 6.74 -0.18 13.42
N SER A 360 5.53 -0.72 13.27
CA SER A 360 4.53 -0.16 12.35
C SER A 360 4.09 1.24 12.80
N ALA A 361 3.81 1.43 14.09
CA ALA A 361 3.51 2.76 14.66
C ALA A 361 4.66 3.77 14.49
N GLN A 362 5.92 3.33 14.63
CA GLN A 362 7.11 4.15 14.35
C GLN A 362 7.19 4.60 12.87
N SER A 363 6.72 3.76 11.96
CA SER A 363 6.68 4.08 10.53
C SER A 363 5.55 5.06 10.17
N GLU A 364 4.43 4.99 10.91
CA GLU A 364 3.32 5.95 10.80
C GLU A 364 3.68 7.32 11.41
N THR A 365 4.42 7.32 12.54
CA THR A 365 4.78 8.52 13.30
C THR A 365 6.26 8.51 13.77
N PRO A 366 7.21 8.80 12.87
CA PRO A 366 8.64 8.74 13.19
C PRO A 366 9.04 9.63 14.39
N GLY A 367 9.86 9.08 15.29
CA GLY A 367 10.41 9.82 16.44
C GLY A 367 9.52 9.89 17.69
N ARG A 368 8.27 9.43 17.61
CA ARG A 368 7.32 9.44 18.75
C ARG A 368 7.49 8.26 19.71
N ILE A 369 7.96 7.12 19.21
CA ILE A 369 8.14 5.87 19.95
C ILE A 369 9.58 5.38 19.78
N VAL A 370 10.23 4.96 20.86
CA VAL A 370 11.56 4.35 20.88
C VAL A 370 11.46 2.99 21.57
N LEU A 371 11.99 1.94 20.95
CA LEU A 371 12.00 0.58 21.49
C LEU A 371 13.36 0.24 22.09
N VAL A 372 13.37 -0.23 23.33
CA VAL A 372 14.61 -0.63 24.02
C VAL A 372 14.44 -2.01 24.63
N ASP A 373 15.32 -2.95 24.30
CA ASP A 373 15.39 -4.25 24.98
C ASP A 373 16.59 -4.29 25.92
N ALA A 374 16.40 -4.67 27.20
CA ALA A 374 17.47 -4.68 28.20
C ALA A 374 17.56 -6.04 28.95
N ASP A 375 18.78 -6.48 29.26
CA ASP A 375 19.05 -7.71 30.01
C ASP A 375 18.87 -7.58 31.54
N GLY A 376 18.55 -6.39 32.02
CA GLY A 376 18.51 -5.97 33.42
C GLY A 376 18.06 -4.51 33.48
N GLU A 377 18.24 -3.80 34.60
CA GLU A 377 17.69 -2.45 34.75
C GLU A 377 18.53 -1.41 33.99
N PRO A 378 18.01 -0.77 32.92
CA PRO A 378 18.77 0.21 32.17
C PRO A 378 18.87 1.51 32.96
N GLY A 379 20.09 2.02 33.15
CA GLY A 379 20.31 3.32 33.76
C GLY A 379 19.73 4.47 32.91
N PRO A 380 19.28 5.58 33.51
CA PRO A 380 18.66 6.69 32.80
C PRO A 380 19.58 7.30 31.74
N ASP A 381 20.90 7.37 32.00
CA ASP A 381 21.89 7.86 31.04
C ASP A 381 21.94 7.04 29.75
N ALA A 382 21.80 5.71 29.85
CA ALA A 382 21.82 4.83 28.69
C ALA A 382 20.55 5.00 27.84
N LEU A 383 19.38 5.13 28.49
CA LEU A 383 18.14 5.45 27.80
C LEU A 383 18.19 6.84 27.15
N SER A 384 18.75 7.84 27.84
CA SER A 384 18.89 9.20 27.31
C SER A 384 19.83 9.23 26.11
N ALA A 385 20.92 8.44 26.13
CA ALA A 385 21.82 8.29 25.00
C ALA A 385 21.14 7.67 23.77
N VAL A 386 20.24 6.69 23.97
CA VAL A 386 19.43 6.12 22.87
C VAL A 386 18.52 7.19 22.27
N VAL A 387 17.74 7.90 23.08
CA VAL A 387 16.83 8.95 22.61
C VAL A 387 17.59 10.07 21.87
N ALA A 388 18.68 10.56 22.44
CA ALA A 388 19.50 11.62 21.84
C ALA A 388 20.21 11.21 20.55
N SER A 389 20.43 9.90 20.33
CA SER A 389 21.02 9.39 19.09
C SER A 389 20.08 9.42 17.89
N GLY A 390 18.77 9.54 18.12
CA GLY A 390 17.73 9.42 17.09
C GLY A 390 17.59 7.99 16.52
N GLU A 391 18.18 6.98 17.18
CA GLU A 391 17.95 5.58 16.82
C GLU A 391 16.57 5.15 17.37
N PRO A 392 15.67 4.62 16.51
CA PRO A 392 14.32 4.25 16.93
C PRO A 392 14.30 2.96 17.76
N GLN A 393 15.37 2.17 17.71
CA GLN A 393 15.46 0.85 18.33
C GLN A 393 16.88 0.63 18.88
N ALA A 394 16.99 0.11 20.09
CA ALA A 394 18.26 -0.25 20.71
C ALA A 394 18.13 -1.48 21.61
N ALA A 395 19.23 -2.19 21.80
CA ALA A 395 19.36 -3.23 22.81
C ALA A 395 20.52 -2.88 23.76
N ILE A 396 20.26 -2.91 25.07
CA ILE A 396 21.23 -2.60 26.12
C ILE A 396 21.62 -3.91 26.80
N ARG A 397 22.93 -4.19 26.85
CA ARG A 397 23.49 -5.40 27.47
C ARG A 397 24.57 -5.05 28.50
N GLY A 398 24.71 -5.86 29.54
CA GLY A 398 25.60 -5.61 30.68
C GLY A 398 24.99 -4.67 31.72
N THR A 399 23.67 -4.65 31.85
CA THR A 399 22.98 -3.87 32.88
C THR A 399 22.99 -4.59 34.24
N THR A 400 22.67 -3.88 35.33
CA THR A 400 22.59 -4.49 36.66
C THR A 400 21.35 -5.38 36.79
N PRO A 401 21.44 -6.58 37.41
CA PRO A 401 20.27 -7.40 37.70
C PRO A 401 19.28 -6.60 38.55
N GLY A 402 18.05 -6.42 38.06
CA GLY A 402 17.00 -5.75 38.82
C GLY A 402 16.53 -6.66 39.97
N THR A 403 16.45 -6.14 41.19
CA THR A 403 15.74 -6.82 42.28
C THR A 403 14.24 -6.74 42.00
N ALA A 404 13.60 -7.88 41.76
CA ALA A 404 12.15 -8.00 41.74
C ALA A 404 11.54 -7.40 43.03
N SER A 405 10.38 -6.77 42.91
CA SER A 405 9.72 -6.00 43.97
C SER A 405 9.57 -6.78 45.28
N ASP A 406 10.27 -6.37 46.33
CA ASP A 406 10.06 -6.87 47.68
C ASP A 406 9.04 -5.96 48.38
N THR A 407 7.76 -6.27 48.23
CA THR A 407 6.68 -5.70 49.04
C THR A 407 6.73 -6.32 50.43
N THR A 408 7.67 -5.88 51.26
CA THR A 408 7.70 -6.26 52.68
C THR A 408 6.76 -5.37 53.49
N SER A 409 5.70 -6.00 53.98
CA SER A 409 4.81 -5.50 55.03
C SER A 409 5.59 -5.13 56.29
N GLY A 410 5.74 -3.83 56.56
CA GLY A 410 6.30 -3.31 57.81
C GLY A 410 5.24 -2.55 58.59
N ALA A 411 4.59 -3.22 59.55
CA ALA A 411 3.70 -2.59 60.51
C ALA A 411 4.47 -1.66 61.45
N ALA A 412 4.03 -0.41 61.59
CA ALA A 412 4.32 0.43 62.74
C ALA A 412 3.07 1.21 63.14
N SER A 413 2.68 1.05 64.40
CA SER A 413 1.44 1.48 65.03
C SER A 413 1.41 2.95 65.47
N ALA A 414 0.21 3.53 65.37
CA ALA A 414 -0.44 4.50 66.26
C ALA A 414 0.10 5.95 66.39
N GLY A 415 -0.75 6.89 65.95
CA GLY A 415 -0.78 8.29 66.37
C GLY A 415 -2.08 8.95 65.89
N THR A 416 -3.10 8.94 66.74
CA THR A 416 -4.45 9.49 66.49
C THR A 416 -4.45 11.02 66.32
N ALA A 417 -5.07 11.52 65.24
CA ALA A 417 -5.78 12.79 65.25
C ALA A 417 -6.84 12.82 64.13
N SER A 418 -8.08 13.05 64.54
CA SER A 418 -9.29 13.14 63.72
C SER A 418 -9.31 14.35 62.79
N GLY A 419 -9.70 14.16 61.53
CA GLY A 419 -10.05 15.22 60.58
C GLY A 419 -10.71 14.65 59.34
N THR A 420 -11.95 15.07 59.08
CA THR A 420 -12.85 14.63 58.00
C THR A 420 -12.43 15.15 56.62
N ALA A 421 -12.42 14.30 55.57
CA ALA A 421 -12.80 14.63 54.18
C ALA A 421 -12.77 13.39 53.26
N SER A 422 -13.65 13.38 52.26
CA SER A 422 -13.96 12.36 51.26
C SER A 422 -12.77 11.89 50.40
N GLY A 423 -12.65 10.58 50.18
CA GLY A 423 -11.63 9.97 49.32
C GLY A 423 -12.12 9.76 47.88
N ALA A 424 -11.40 10.37 46.93
CA ALA A 424 -11.24 9.88 45.57
C ALA A 424 -9.86 9.18 45.49
N ALA A 425 -9.80 8.01 44.86
CA ALA A 425 -8.57 7.24 44.71
C ALA A 425 -7.64 7.90 43.68
N SER A 426 -6.42 8.26 44.11
CA SER A 426 -5.34 8.75 43.25
C SER A 426 -4.48 7.59 42.75
N ALA A 427 -4.42 7.38 41.43
CA ALA A 427 -3.46 6.48 40.77
C ALA A 427 -2.05 7.10 40.79
N GLY A 428 -1.03 6.28 41.05
CA GLY A 428 0.30 6.72 41.46
C GLY A 428 1.19 7.22 40.32
N ILE A 429 1.56 8.49 40.36
CA ILE A 429 2.65 9.10 39.59
C ILE A 429 3.91 9.08 40.47
N VAL A 430 4.98 8.43 40.03
CA VAL A 430 6.28 8.45 40.75
C VAL A 430 7.21 9.45 40.07
N SER A 431 7.31 10.67 40.62
CA SER A 431 8.31 11.65 40.18
C SER A 431 9.67 11.35 40.83
N GLY A 432 10.61 10.78 40.08
CA GLY A 432 11.99 10.60 40.53
C GLY A 432 12.82 11.85 40.23
N THR A 433 13.05 12.72 41.21
CA THR A 433 14.13 13.72 41.13
C THR A 433 15.39 13.15 41.76
N ALA A 434 16.38 12.79 40.95
CA ALA A 434 17.69 12.36 41.45
C ALA A 434 18.52 13.59 41.88
N SER A 435 18.26 14.11 43.08
CA SER A 435 19.15 15.03 43.78
C SER A 435 19.79 14.32 44.96
N GLY A 436 21.01 13.81 44.78
CA GLY A 436 21.76 13.15 45.84
C GLY A 436 23.01 12.46 45.34
N ALA A 437 24.10 13.21 45.18
CA ALA A 437 25.43 12.63 45.02
C ALA A 437 25.84 11.89 46.30
N ALA A 438 25.87 10.56 46.25
CA ALA A 438 26.49 9.70 47.25
C ALA A 438 27.61 8.87 46.58
N PRO A 439 28.72 8.57 47.30
CA PRO A 439 29.98 8.21 46.68
C PRO A 439 29.94 6.80 46.08
N ALA A 440 30.55 6.68 44.90
CA ALA A 440 30.69 5.46 44.14
C ALA A 440 31.29 4.31 44.97
N ARG A 441 30.51 3.25 45.18
CA ARG A 441 31.05 1.91 45.45
C ARG A 441 31.38 1.28 44.10
N THR A 442 32.67 1.11 43.85
CA THR A 442 33.22 0.38 42.71
C THR A 442 32.79 -1.09 42.78
N VAL A 443 31.71 -1.43 42.07
CA VAL A 443 31.47 -2.80 41.61
C VAL A 443 32.08 -2.89 40.21
N SER A 444 32.97 -3.85 40.03
CA SER A 444 33.65 -4.16 38.77
C SER A 444 32.66 -4.75 37.74
N GLY A 445 31.74 -3.93 37.22
CA GLY A 445 30.85 -4.26 36.11
C GLY A 445 31.26 -3.46 34.87
N THR A 446 31.45 -4.13 33.74
CA THR A 446 31.62 -3.49 32.43
C THR A 446 30.47 -2.54 32.15
N ALA A 447 30.79 -1.32 31.69
CA ALA A 447 29.77 -0.34 31.29
C ALA A 447 28.76 -0.93 30.30
N PRO A 448 27.47 -0.57 30.39
CA PRO A 448 26.43 -1.11 29.51
C PRO A 448 26.76 -0.83 28.04
N ARG A 449 26.60 -1.85 27.20
CA ARG A 449 26.84 -1.77 25.75
C ARG A 449 25.51 -1.60 25.02
N ILE A 450 25.44 -0.59 24.16
CA ILE A 450 24.27 -0.30 23.35
C ILE A 450 24.48 -0.84 21.93
N HIS A 451 23.51 -1.61 21.45
CA HIS A 451 23.48 -2.20 20.11
C HIS A 451 22.29 -1.65 19.33
N VAL A 452 22.45 -1.48 18.02
CA VAL A 452 21.37 -1.04 17.14
C VAL A 452 21.19 -2.01 15.98
N PRO A 453 19.95 -2.28 15.53
CA PRO A 453 19.71 -3.29 14.52
C PRO A 453 20.01 -2.75 13.11
N ARG A 454 20.63 -3.56 12.26
CA ARG A 454 20.87 -3.28 10.84
C ARG A 454 20.57 -4.50 9.99
N LEU A 455 19.98 -4.28 8.82
CA LEU A 455 19.81 -5.32 7.81
C LEU A 455 21.09 -5.42 6.99
N LEU A 456 21.65 -6.62 6.88
CA LEU A 456 22.84 -6.93 6.11
C LEU A 456 22.55 -8.06 5.13
N ARG A 457 23.31 -8.11 4.02
CA ARG A 457 23.24 -9.23 3.08
C ARG A 457 23.75 -10.50 3.76
N THR A 458 23.04 -11.61 3.61
CA THR A 458 23.46 -12.89 4.17
C THR A 458 24.56 -13.49 3.30
N PRO A 459 25.79 -13.70 3.82
CA PRO A 459 26.81 -14.41 3.08
C PRO A 459 26.39 -15.87 2.91
N VAL A 460 26.17 -16.29 1.67
CA VAL A 460 25.91 -17.69 1.33
C VAL A 460 27.26 -18.37 1.09
N PRO A 461 27.71 -19.31 1.95
CA PRO A 461 28.97 -20.00 1.74
C PRO A 461 28.99 -20.71 0.38
N PRO A 462 30.16 -20.82 -0.29
CA PRO A 462 30.27 -21.68 -1.47
C PRO A 462 29.93 -23.12 -1.06
N PRO A 463 29.25 -23.89 -1.92
CA PRO A 463 28.89 -25.27 -1.59
C PRO A 463 30.16 -26.05 -1.23
N ALA A 464 30.20 -26.59 -0.01
CA ALA A 464 31.26 -27.49 0.40
C ALA A 464 31.18 -28.76 -0.46
N ALA A 465 32.31 -29.19 -1.01
CA ALA A 465 32.35 -30.09 -2.15
C ALA A 465 31.88 -31.55 -1.90
N ASP A 466 31.48 -31.97 -0.69
CA ASP A 466 31.29 -33.42 -0.41
C ASP A 466 30.26 -33.80 0.66
N VAL A 467 29.26 -32.96 1.00
CA VAL A 467 28.13 -33.43 1.85
C VAL A 467 26.80 -32.85 1.36
N PRO A 468 25.87 -33.67 0.82
CA PRO A 468 24.48 -33.25 0.63
C PRO A 468 23.86 -33.02 2.01
N ARG A 469 23.57 -31.77 2.36
CA ARG A 469 22.71 -31.46 3.52
C ARG A 469 21.26 -31.46 3.03
N THR A 470 20.70 -32.63 2.76
CA THR A 470 19.26 -32.72 2.47
C THR A 470 18.50 -32.52 3.78
N VAL A 471 17.95 -31.33 3.96
CA VAL A 471 17.11 -30.96 5.11
C VAL A 471 15.82 -31.80 5.15
N TRP A 472 15.37 -32.30 3.99
CA TRP A 472 14.14 -33.06 3.85
C TRP A 472 14.41 -34.56 3.80
N ASP A 473 13.69 -35.32 4.63
CA ASP A 473 13.66 -36.78 4.60
C ASP A 473 12.61 -37.24 3.56
N PRO A 474 13.02 -37.88 2.45
CA PRO A 474 12.08 -38.30 1.40
C PRO A 474 11.03 -39.32 1.87
N ASP A 475 11.33 -40.08 2.91
CA ASP A 475 10.46 -41.14 3.43
C ASP A 475 9.59 -40.67 4.61
N GLY A 476 9.82 -39.44 5.09
CA GLY A 476 9.04 -38.77 6.13
C GLY A 476 7.90 -37.90 5.59
N THR A 477 6.91 -37.63 6.44
CA THR A 477 5.78 -36.74 6.11
C THR A 477 6.16 -35.28 6.34
N VAL A 478 5.84 -34.41 5.37
CA VAL A 478 5.94 -32.94 5.51
C VAL A 478 4.54 -32.33 5.59
N MET A 479 4.26 -31.64 6.69
CA MET A 479 3.01 -30.91 6.91
C MET A 479 3.12 -29.49 6.36
N VAL A 480 2.15 -29.08 5.53
CA VAL A 480 2.04 -27.71 5.02
C VAL A 480 0.71 -27.10 5.49
N THR A 481 0.76 -26.12 6.41
CA THR A 481 -0.45 -25.44 6.89
C THR A 481 -0.80 -24.26 5.99
N GLY A 482 -2.07 -24.04 5.69
CA GLY A 482 -2.45 -23.20 4.57
C GLY A 482 -2.10 -23.87 3.23
N GLY A 483 -1.91 -25.19 3.22
CA GLY A 483 -1.38 -25.97 2.10
C GLY A 483 -2.22 -25.96 0.83
N THR A 484 -3.51 -25.61 0.95
CA THR A 484 -4.41 -25.41 -0.20
C THR A 484 -4.49 -23.96 -0.67
N GLY A 485 -3.75 -23.03 -0.04
CA GLY A 485 -3.62 -21.63 -0.46
C GLY A 485 -2.54 -21.45 -1.52
N SER A 486 -2.45 -20.27 -2.13
CA SER A 486 -1.51 -19.98 -3.24
C SER A 486 -0.05 -20.33 -2.92
N LEU A 487 0.49 -19.79 -1.83
CA LEU A 487 1.87 -20.07 -1.40
C LEU A 487 2.05 -21.52 -0.93
N GLY A 488 1.12 -22.05 -0.13
CA GLY A 488 1.20 -23.42 0.37
C GLY A 488 1.26 -24.44 -0.77
N ALA A 489 0.42 -24.26 -1.80
CA ALA A 489 0.41 -25.11 -2.98
C ALA A 489 1.67 -24.93 -3.84
N HIS A 490 2.19 -23.71 -3.97
CA HIS A 490 3.44 -23.42 -4.69
C HIS A 490 4.63 -24.15 -4.07
N PHE A 491 4.80 -24.04 -2.75
CA PHE A 491 5.89 -24.68 -2.04
C PHE A 491 5.70 -26.20 -1.89
N ALA A 492 4.45 -26.70 -1.83
CA ALA A 492 4.20 -28.13 -1.90
C ALA A 492 4.72 -28.75 -3.21
N ARG A 493 4.53 -28.06 -4.36
CA ARG A 493 5.10 -28.52 -5.65
C ARG A 493 6.62 -28.55 -5.60
N HIS A 494 7.25 -27.46 -5.15
CA HIS A 494 8.72 -27.35 -5.03
C HIS A 494 9.32 -28.44 -4.14
N LEU A 495 8.68 -28.76 -3.01
CA LEU A 495 9.13 -29.83 -2.11
C LEU A 495 9.12 -31.21 -2.80
N VAL A 496 8.13 -31.49 -3.65
CA VAL A 496 8.05 -32.75 -4.39
C VAL A 496 9.05 -32.79 -5.53
N THR A 497 9.12 -31.74 -6.34
CA THR A 497 9.91 -31.72 -7.59
C THR A 497 11.41 -31.58 -7.35
N ASP A 498 11.82 -30.73 -6.41
CA ASP A 498 13.22 -30.33 -6.24
C ASP A 498 13.86 -30.96 -4.99
N HIS A 499 13.06 -31.27 -3.97
CA HIS A 499 13.52 -31.91 -2.73
C HIS A 499 13.12 -33.37 -2.57
N GLY A 500 12.34 -33.91 -3.51
CA GLY A 500 11.97 -35.34 -3.53
C GLY A 500 11.07 -35.78 -2.38
N VAL A 501 10.33 -34.87 -1.75
CA VAL A 501 9.36 -35.20 -0.69
C VAL A 501 8.24 -36.06 -1.25
N ARG A 502 7.99 -37.23 -0.64
CA ARG A 502 6.99 -38.19 -1.12
C ARG A 502 5.70 -38.21 -0.33
N HIS A 503 5.70 -37.71 0.90
CA HIS A 503 4.52 -37.75 1.78
C HIS A 503 4.17 -36.34 2.25
N LEU A 504 3.02 -35.83 1.79
CA LEU A 504 2.53 -34.50 2.12
C LEU A 504 1.26 -34.57 2.95
N LEU A 505 1.21 -33.75 4.01
CA LEU A 505 0.01 -33.48 4.79
C LEU A 505 -0.38 -32.00 4.61
N LEU A 506 -1.35 -31.73 3.75
CA LEU A 506 -1.85 -30.37 3.49
C LEU A 506 -3.00 -30.06 4.44
N VAL A 507 -2.81 -29.05 5.31
CA VAL A 507 -3.80 -28.69 6.33
C VAL A 507 -4.39 -27.32 6.03
N SER A 508 -5.70 -27.21 6.01
CA SER A 508 -6.42 -25.94 5.90
C SER A 508 -7.75 -26.03 6.63
N ARG A 509 -8.40 -24.89 6.94
CA ARG A 509 -9.70 -24.89 7.65
C ARG A 509 -10.80 -25.62 6.88
N ARG A 510 -10.76 -25.59 5.55
CA ARG A 510 -11.73 -26.26 4.66
C ARG A 510 -11.29 -27.68 4.25
N GLY A 511 -10.02 -28.02 4.46
CA GLY A 511 -9.46 -29.33 4.11
C GLY A 511 -9.77 -29.73 2.66
N PRO A 512 -10.28 -30.95 2.41
CA PRO A 512 -10.65 -31.42 1.07
C PRO A 512 -11.68 -30.54 0.35
N ASP A 513 -12.52 -29.80 1.08
CA ASP A 513 -13.54 -28.91 0.52
C ASP A 513 -12.97 -27.54 0.09
N ALA A 514 -11.66 -27.32 0.23
CA ALA A 514 -11.04 -26.09 -0.24
C ALA A 514 -11.06 -26.03 -1.79
N PRO A 515 -11.39 -24.88 -2.39
CA PRO A 515 -11.36 -24.72 -3.86
C PRO A 515 -9.97 -25.07 -4.41
N GLY A 516 -9.93 -25.94 -5.43
CA GLY A 516 -8.68 -26.37 -6.07
C GLY A 516 -7.92 -27.50 -5.35
N ALA A 517 -8.41 -27.99 -4.20
CA ALA A 517 -7.69 -29.01 -3.42
C ALA A 517 -7.62 -30.37 -4.12
N SER A 518 -8.69 -30.79 -4.79
CA SER A 518 -8.73 -32.05 -5.55
C SER A 518 -7.77 -32.03 -6.74
N GLU A 519 -7.72 -30.91 -7.46
CA GLU A 519 -6.80 -30.67 -8.58
C GLU A 519 -5.35 -30.67 -8.10
N LEU A 520 -5.06 -29.98 -7.00
CA LEU A 520 -3.73 -29.95 -6.39
C LEU A 520 -3.26 -31.33 -5.95
N CYS A 521 -4.13 -32.13 -5.32
CA CYS A 521 -3.80 -33.51 -4.92
C CYS A 521 -3.48 -34.39 -6.12
N SER A 522 -4.29 -34.28 -7.17
CA SER A 522 -4.07 -35.06 -8.41
C SER A 522 -2.76 -34.67 -9.08
N GLU A 523 -2.44 -33.37 -9.11
CA GLU A 523 -1.19 -32.86 -9.67
C GLU A 523 0.04 -33.32 -8.88
N LEU A 524 0.04 -33.14 -7.56
CA LEU A 524 1.13 -33.59 -6.68
C LEU A 524 1.29 -35.12 -6.72
N GLY A 525 0.18 -35.85 -6.87
CA GLY A 525 0.17 -37.30 -7.13
C GLY A 525 0.85 -37.68 -8.43
N ALA A 526 0.59 -36.95 -9.52
CA ALA A 526 1.26 -37.15 -10.80
C ALA A 526 2.76 -36.81 -10.74
N LEU A 527 3.16 -35.90 -9.85
CA LEU A 527 4.56 -35.57 -9.55
C LEU A 527 5.25 -36.59 -8.63
N GLY A 528 4.52 -37.59 -8.13
CA GLY A 528 5.07 -38.73 -7.39
C GLY A 528 4.88 -38.68 -5.86
N ALA A 529 4.05 -37.77 -5.34
CA ALA A 529 3.77 -37.66 -3.90
C ALA A 529 2.43 -38.30 -3.49
N SER A 530 2.41 -38.93 -2.31
CA SER A 530 1.20 -39.28 -1.58
C SER A 530 0.73 -38.08 -0.77
N VAL A 531 -0.48 -37.59 -1.05
CA VAL A 531 -1.02 -36.37 -0.44
C VAL A 531 -2.24 -36.70 0.42
N THR A 532 -2.19 -36.29 1.69
CA THR A 532 -3.34 -36.27 2.60
C THR A 532 -3.77 -34.84 2.83
N VAL A 533 -5.07 -34.54 2.69
CA VAL A 533 -5.63 -33.21 2.99
C VAL A 533 -6.50 -33.31 4.23
N ALA A 534 -6.21 -32.49 5.24
CA ALA A 534 -6.95 -32.47 6.50
C ALA A 534 -7.62 -31.11 6.73
N ALA A 535 -8.88 -31.15 7.19
CA ALA A 535 -9.61 -29.98 7.65
C ALA A 535 -9.28 -29.71 9.13
N ALA A 536 -8.56 -28.63 9.43
CA ALA A 536 -8.32 -28.19 10.80
C ALA A 536 -7.97 -26.70 10.88
N ASP A 537 -8.39 -26.05 11.97
CA ASP A 537 -7.81 -24.78 12.42
C ASP A 537 -6.59 -25.09 13.28
N VAL A 538 -5.40 -24.72 12.81
CA VAL A 538 -4.12 -25.00 13.50
C VAL A 538 -4.00 -24.17 14.80
N ALA A 539 -4.78 -23.10 14.93
CA ALA A 539 -4.88 -22.35 16.18
C ALA A 539 -5.70 -23.07 17.26
N ASP A 540 -6.50 -24.08 16.89
CA ASP A 540 -7.13 -25.00 17.84
C ASP A 540 -6.17 -26.15 18.15
N ARG A 541 -5.60 -26.13 19.37
CA ARG A 541 -4.62 -27.11 19.82
C ARG A 541 -5.17 -28.54 19.79
N ALA A 542 -6.44 -28.75 20.11
CA ALA A 542 -7.04 -30.08 20.13
C ALA A 542 -7.26 -30.60 18.70
N ALA A 543 -7.73 -29.75 17.80
CA ALA A 543 -7.86 -30.09 16.38
C ALA A 543 -6.51 -30.43 15.75
N LEU A 544 -5.47 -29.64 16.03
CA LEU A 544 -4.11 -29.91 15.55
C LEU A 544 -3.56 -31.23 16.10
N ALA A 545 -3.75 -31.52 17.38
CA ALA A 545 -3.33 -32.80 17.96
C ALA A 545 -4.02 -33.99 17.28
N GLY A 546 -5.31 -33.86 16.95
CA GLY A 546 -6.05 -34.88 16.19
C GLY A 546 -5.49 -35.11 14.78
N VAL A 547 -5.11 -34.03 14.08
CA VAL A 547 -4.45 -34.14 12.76
C VAL A 547 -3.07 -34.78 12.87
N LEU A 548 -2.26 -34.38 13.85
CA LEU A 548 -0.92 -34.96 14.06
C LEU A 548 -0.98 -36.45 14.41
N ALA A 549 -1.98 -36.87 15.19
CA ALA A 549 -2.21 -38.28 15.51
C ALA A 549 -2.61 -39.13 14.29
N SER A 550 -3.03 -38.51 13.18
CA SER A 550 -3.38 -39.23 11.94
C SER A 550 -2.18 -39.54 11.04
N VAL A 551 -0.99 -39.01 11.37
CA VAL A 551 0.24 -39.27 10.61
C VAL A 551 0.68 -40.74 10.78
N PRO A 552 0.88 -41.50 9.69
CA PRO A 552 1.26 -42.91 9.78
C PRO A 552 2.63 -43.11 10.45
N GLU A 553 2.76 -44.09 11.35
CA GLU A 553 4.05 -44.45 11.98
C GLU A 553 5.11 -44.88 10.96
N ALA A 554 4.70 -45.45 9.83
CA ALA A 554 5.60 -45.84 8.73
C ALA A 554 6.25 -44.64 8.02
N HIS A 555 5.62 -43.46 8.09
CA HIS A 555 6.06 -42.21 7.45
C HIS A 555 5.92 -41.06 8.46
N PRO A 556 6.74 -41.04 9.53
CA PRO A 556 6.58 -40.12 10.64
C PRO A 556 6.70 -38.66 10.17
N LEU A 557 6.14 -37.73 10.94
CA LEU A 557 6.29 -36.30 10.65
C LEU A 557 7.77 -35.90 10.78
N ARG A 558 8.34 -35.35 9.70
CA ARG A 558 9.73 -34.88 9.65
C ARG A 558 9.85 -33.40 9.30
N GLY A 559 8.83 -32.81 8.68
CA GLY A 559 8.87 -31.40 8.28
C GLY A 559 7.57 -30.67 8.58
N VAL A 560 7.67 -29.40 8.97
CA VAL A 560 6.54 -28.47 9.06
C VAL A 560 6.85 -27.23 8.23
N VAL A 561 5.91 -26.81 7.39
CA VAL A 561 5.94 -25.55 6.66
C VAL A 561 4.65 -24.78 6.96
N HIS A 562 4.77 -23.70 7.72
CA HIS A 562 3.64 -22.90 8.16
C HIS A 562 3.44 -21.68 7.25
N THR A 563 2.47 -21.74 6.33
CA THR A 563 2.13 -20.64 5.40
C THR A 563 0.79 -19.98 5.71
N ALA A 564 0.14 -20.31 6.83
CA ALA A 564 -1.18 -19.77 7.17
C ALA A 564 -1.09 -18.29 7.61
N GLY A 565 -2.11 -17.51 7.28
CA GLY A 565 -2.19 -16.11 7.65
C GLY A 565 -3.43 -15.42 7.09
N VAL A 566 -3.78 -14.28 7.66
CA VAL A 566 -4.80 -13.34 7.18
C VAL A 566 -4.27 -11.92 7.35
N LEU A 567 -4.83 -10.97 6.61
CA LEU A 567 -4.57 -9.54 6.75
C LEU A 567 -5.79 -8.84 7.31
N ASP A 568 -5.56 -7.83 8.14
CA ASP A 568 -6.58 -6.88 8.59
C ASP A 568 -5.91 -5.50 8.77
N ASP A 569 -5.51 -4.93 7.63
CA ASP A 569 -4.70 -3.71 7.55
C ASP A 569 -5.50 -2.47 7.96
N GLY A 570 -4.85 -1.58 8.70
CA GLY A 570 -5.40 -0.34 9.22
C GLY A 570 -4.33 0.41 10.01
N VAL A 571 -4.35 1.74 9.94
CA VAL A 571 -3.50 2.60 10.77
C VAL A 571 -3.77 2.35 12.25
N ILE A 572 -2.80 2.67 13.12
CA ILE A 572 -2.85 2.32 14.54
C ILE A 572 -4.16 2.73 15.23
N ASP A 573 -4.75 3.87 14.85
CA ASP A 573 -5.99 4.40 15.42
C ASP A 573 -7.24 3.59 15.04
N ALA A 574 -7.24 2.98 13.85
CA ALA A 574 -8.33 2.15 13.34
C ALA A 574 -8.25 0.69 13.82
N GLN A 575 -7.21 0.32 14.57
CA GLN A 575 -7.02 -1.05 15.05
C GLN A 575 -7.78 -1.31 16.36
N THR A 576 -8.44 -2.46 16.42
CA THR A 576 -9.21 -2.91 17.59
C THR A 576 -8.69 -4.25 18.08
N GLN A 577 -9.03 -4.62 19.32
CA GLN A 577 -8.66 -5.92 19.87
C GLN A 577 -9.18 -7.08 19.00
N GLN A 578 -10.39 -6.98 18.47
CA GLN A 578 -10.98 -7.99 17.60
C GLN A 578 -10.19 -8.19 16.30
N ARG A 579 -9.74 -7.09 15.67
CA ARG A 579 -8.91 -7.14 14.45
C ARG A 579 -7.53 -7.74 14.74
N LEU A 580 -6.96 -7.37 15.88
CA LEU A 580 -5.71 -7.93 16.37
C LEU A 580 -5.81 -9.45 16.58
N ASP A 581 -6.83 -9.91 17.30
CA ASP A 581 -7.06 -11.33 17.60
C ASP A 581 -7.24 -12.16 16.32
N ALA A 582 -7.98 -11.62 15.33
CA ALA A 582 -8.20 -12.29 14.05
C ALA A 582 -6.90 -12.53 13.27
N VAL A 583 -5.93 -11.61 13.36
CA VAL A 583 -4.64 -11.70 12.65
C VAL A 583 -3.61 -12.53 13.44
N LEU A 584 -3.60 -12.41 14.78
CA LEU A 584 -2.71 -13.18 15.65
C LEU A 584 -3.01 -14.68 15.59
N ARG A 585 -4.30 -15.05 15.64
CA ARG A 585 -4.73 -16.45 15.74
C ARG A 585 -4.11 -17.40 14.70
N PRO A 586 -4.23 -17.17 13.37
CA PRO A 586 -3.70 -18.11 12.37
C PRO A 586 -2.17 -18.09 12.23
N LYS A 587 -1.46 -17.22 12.95
CA LYS A 587 0.01 -17.10 12.93
C LYS A 587 0.63 -17.40 14.28
N ALA A 588 0.39 -16.55 15.28
CA ALA A 588 0.99 -16.67 16.61
C ALA A 588 0.49 -17.92 17.34
N ASP A 589 -0.82 -18.06 17.55
CA ASP A 589 -1.39 -19.21 18.27
C ASP A 589 -1.10 -20.52 17.52
N ALA A 590 -1.30 -20.51 16.19
CA ALA A 590 -1.05 -21.67 15.35
C ALA A 590 0.42 -22.13 15.39
N ALA A 591 1.38 -21.21 15.28
CA ALA A 591 2.79 -21.55 15.35
C ALA A 591 3.22 -22.01 16.74
N TRP A 592 2.66 -21.43 17.81
CA TRP A 592 2.91 -21.91 19.17
C TRP A 592 2.38 -23.33 19.38
N ASN A 593 1.16 -23.63 18.93
CA ASN A 593 0.60 -24.97 19.01
C ASN A 593 1.44 -25.99 18.23
N LEU A 594 1.91 -25.62 17.03
CA LEU A 594 2.83 -26.44 16.24
C LEU A 594 4.13 -26.68 17.00
N HIS A 595 4.73 -25.65 17.57
CA HIS A 595 5.95 -25.77 18.39
C HIS A 595 5.74 -26.74 19.56
N ASP A 596 4.67 -26.56 20.34
CA ASP A 596 4.41 -27.33 21.55
C ASP A 596 4.12 -28.81 21.24
N LEU A 597 3.25 -29.08 20.27
CA LEU A 597 2.83 -30.44 19.91
C LEU A 597 3.90 -31.22 19.11
N THR A 598 4.88 -30.53 18.54
CA THR A 598 5.98 -31.16 17.77
C THR A 598 7.35 -31.00 18.45
N ARG A 599 7.37 -30.64 19.73
CA ARG A 599 8.63 -30.47 20.49
C ARG A 599 9.44 -31.76 20.56
N ASP A 600 8.76 -32.88 20.83
CA ASP A 600 9.38 -34.21 20.95
C ASP A 600 9.39 -34.98 19.62
N ALA A 601 8.89 -34.37 18.54
CA ALA A 601 8.99 -34.93 17.21
C ALA A 601 10.40 -34.71 16.66
N ASP A 602 10.99 -35.75 16.09
CA ASP A 602 12.30 -35.72 15.45
C ASP A 602 12.18 -35.10 14.05
N LEU A 603 11.81 -33.82 14.04
CA LEU A 603 11.71 -32.99 12.84
C LEU A 603 13.12 -32.68 12.33
N THR A 604 13.26 -32.60 11.02
CA THR A 604 14.46 -32.09 10.33
C THR A 604 14.25 -30.66 9.84
N ALA A 605 12.98 -30.22 9.71
CA ALA A 605 12.62 -28.88 9.25
C ALA A 605 11.38 -28.31 9.97
N PHE A 606 11.44 -27.03 10.35
CA PHE A 606 10.31 -26.28 10.87
C PHE A 606 10.36 -24.86 10.31
N VAL A 607 9.63 -24.60 9.24
CA VAL A 607 9.76 -23.37 8.45
C VAL A 607 8.53 -22.49 8.63
N LEU A 608 8.74 -21.26 9.10
CA LEU A 608 7.68 -20.28 9.34
C LEU A 608 7.70 -19.20 8.26
N PHE A 609 6.55 -18.95 7.61
CA PHE A 609 6.42 -17.87 6.64
C PHE A 609 6.03 -16.58 7.36
N SER A 610 7.03 -15.74 7.56
CA SER A 610 6.92 -14.42 8.16
C SER A 610 6.85 -13.33 7.07
N SER A 611 6.95 -12.07 7.45
CA SER A 611 6.93 -10.92 6.54
C SER A 611 7.97 -9.87 6.93
N VAL A 612 8.54 -9.21 5.92
CA VAL A 612 9.43 -8.05 6.10
C VAL A 612 8.78 -6.92 6.92
N ALA A 613 7.45 -6.85 6.97
CA ALA A 613 6.69 -5.90 7.80
C ALA A 613 7.03 -6.03 9.30
N ALA A 614 7.35 -7.23 9.79
CA ALA A 614 7.78 -7.44 11.18
C ALA A 614 9.15 -6.79 11.48
N ALA A 615 10.04 -6.74 10.49
CA ALA A 615 11.40 -6.22 10.64
C ALA A 615 11.46 -4.69 10.48
N VAL A 616 10.84 -4.18 9.42
CA VAL A 616 10.96 -2.76 9.03
C VAL A 616 9.82 -1.91 9.60
N GLY A 617 8.68 -2.51 9.91
CA GLY A 617 7.42 -1.79 10.08
C GLY A 617 6.79 -1.49 8.71
N GLY A 618 5.47 -1.64 8.61
CA GLY A 618 4.68 -1.22 7.45
C GLY A 618 3.56 -0.29 7.92
N PRO A 619 3.43 0.94 7.39
CA PRO A 619 2.29 1.80 7.72
C PRO A 619 0.97 1.07 7.43
N GLY A 620 0.07 1.05 8.41
CA GLY A 620 -1.21 0.36 8.32
C GLY A 620 -1.15 -1.16 8.50
N GLN A 621 -0.01 -1.75 8.87
CA GLN A 621 0.17 -3.21 8.99
C GLN A 621 0.55 -3.65 10.41
N SER A 622 0.11 -2.92 11.43
CA SER A 622 0.57 -3.08 12.81
C SER A 622 0.22 -4.45 13.42
N THR A 623 -1.00 -4.95 13.21
CA THR A 623 -1.44 -6.29 13.66
C THR A 623 -0.71 -7.41 12.93
N TYR A 624 -0.52 -7.26 11.61
CA TYR A 624 0.22 -8.22 10.79
C TYR A 624 1.71 -8.25 11.13
N ALA A 625 2.33 -7.09 11.37
CA ALA A 625 3.71 -6.99 11.82
C ALA A 625 3.89 -7.65 13.20
N ALA A 626 2.95 -7.48 14.12
CA ALA A 626 2.94 -8.17 15.42
C ALA A 626 2.92 -9.69 15.27
N ALA A 627 1.98 -10.21 14.48
CA ALA A 627 1.83 -11.65 14.27
C ALA A 627 3.09 -12.29 13.66
N ASN A 628 3.73 -11.62 12.70
CA ASN A 628 4.95 -12.12 12.07
C ASN A 628 6.20 -11.96 12.95
N ALA A 629 6.29 -10.90 13.76
CA ALA A 629 7.37 -10.75 14.73
C ALA A 629 7.37 -11.87 15.79
N HIS A 630 6.18 -12.36 16.16
CA HIS A 630 6.06 -13.56 17.00
C HIS A 630 6.65 -14.81 16.31
N LEU A 631 6.40 -15.00 15.00
CA LEU A 631 6.97 -16.12 14.25
C LEU A 631 8.50 -16.07 14.21
N ASP A 632 9.05 -14.86 13.98
CA ASP A 632 10.49 -14.62 13.95
C ASP A 632 11.13 -14.96 15.31
N ALA A 633 10.52 -14.49 16.40
CA ALA A 633 10.94 -14.79 17.77
C ALA A 633 10.84 -16.27 18.11
N LEU A 634 9.74 -16.94 17.74
CA LEU A 634 9.54 -18.36 18.00
C LEU A 634 10.57 -19.22 17.28
N ALA A 635 10.96 -18.86 16.05
CA ALA A 635 12.01 -19.58 15.34
C ALA A 635 13.37 -19.45 16.02
N GLN A 636 13.71 -18.26 16.51
CA GLN A 636 14.93 -18.05 17.31
C GLN A 636 14.89 -18.85 18.62
N HIS A 637 13.76 -18.80 19.32
CA HIS A 637 13.56 -19.54 20.57
C HIS A 637 13.69 -21.06 20.41
N ARG A 638 13.06 -21.60 19.37
CA ARG A 638 13.11 -23.02 19.06
C ARG A 638 14.53 -23.45 18.68
N ALA A 639 15.26 -22.65 17.90
CA ALA A 639 16.65 -22.92 17.54
C ALA A 639 17.62 -22.85 18.73
N ALA A 640 17.44 -21.88 19.65
CA ALA A 640 18.22 -21.79 20.88
C ALA A 640 18.03 -23.02 21.78
N SER A 641 16.85 -23.65 21.70
CA SER A 641 16.54 -24.93 22.37
C SER A 641 17.09 -26.17 21.63
N GLY A 642 17.88 -26.00 20.57
CA GLY A 642 18.47 -27.08 19.77
C GLY A 642 17.49 -27.77 18.81
N LEU A 643 16.29 -27.23 18.63
CA LEU A 643 15.27 -27.77 17.73
C LEU A 643 15.33 -27.04 16.36
N PRO A 644 15.09 -27.73 15.23
CA PRO A 644 15.11 -27.06 13.92
C PRO A 644 14.03 -25.99 13.84
N ALA A 645 14.41 -24.81 13.36
CA ALA A 645 13.48 -23.73 13.02
C ALA A 645 14.13 -22.71 12.08
N THR A 646 13.35 -22.22 11.11
CA THR A 646 13.72 -21.11 10.24
C THR A 646 12.49 -20.26 9.94
N SER A 647 12.48 -19.01 10.40
CA SER A 647 11.53 -18.00 9.95
C SER A 647 12.08 -17.26 8.75
N ILE A 648 11.28 -17.17 7.67
CA ILE A 648 11.62 -16.40 6.48
C ILE A 648 10.64 -15.23 6.38
N ALA A 649 11.15 -14.02 6.61
CA ALA A 649 10.40 -12.78 6.47
C ALA A 649 10.37 -12.34 5.01
N TRP A 650 9.28 -12.69 4.32
CA TRP A 650 9.12 -12.43 2.89
C TRP A 650 8.77 -10.97 2.58
N GLY A 651 9.35 -10.47 1.48
CA GLY A 651 8.85 -9.28 0.78
C GLY A 651 7.51 -9.53 0.08
N LEU A 652 7.01 -8.52 -0.62
CA LEU A 652 5.75 -8.62 -1.36
C LEU A 652 5.88 -9.63 -2.52
N TRP A 653 4.95 -10.57 -2.68
CA TRP A 653 4.94 -11.51 -3.80
C TRP A 653 4.35 -10.88 -5.07
N GLU A 654 4.89 -11.24 -6.25
CA GLU A 654 4.50 -10.67 -7.54
C GLU A 654 3.07 -11.05 -7.98
N GLN A 655 2.64 -12.28 -7.73
CA GLN A 655 1.28 -12.70 -8.04
C GLN A 655 0.31 -12.27 -6.94
N ALA A 656 -0.71 -11.50 -7.32
CA ALA A 656 -1.77 -11.00 -6.46
C ALA A 656 -2.84 -12.08 -6.15
N THR A 657 -2.46 -13.30 -5.77
CA THR A 657 -3.41 -14.36 -5.41
C THR A 657 -3.29 -14.72 -3.93
N GLY A 658 -4.41 -14.66 -3.19
CA GLY A 658 -4.44 -14.88 -1.74
C GLY A 658 -4.37 -13.57 -0.94
N LEU A 659 -3.48 -13.48 0.07
CA LEU A 659 -3.42 -12.33 1.00
C LEU A 659 -3.23 -10.98 0.30
N THR A 660 -2.50 -10.93 -0.82
CA THR A 660 -2.17 -9.69 -1.55
C THR A 660 -3.11 -9.38 -2.72
N GLY A 661 -4.19 -10.16 -2.87
CA GLY A 661 -5.02 -10.16 -4.08
C GLY A 661 -5.98 -9.00 -4.31
N GLY A 662 -5.95 -7.97 -3.45
CA GLY A 662 -6.64 -6.71 -3.74
C GLY A 662 -5.79 -5.49 -3.41
N LEU A 663 -4.47 -5.59 -3.67
CA LEU A 663 -3.60 -4.43 -3.81
C LEU A 663 -3.86 -3.78 -5.18
N THR A 664 -4.01 -2.46 -5.19
CA THR A 664 -4.17 -1.69 -6.42
C THR A 664 -2.82 -1.47 -7.11
N GLU A 665 -2.83 -1.03 -8.38
CA GLU A 665 -1.60 -0.66 -9.09
C GLU A 665 -0.84 0.49 -8.38
N THR A 666 -1.57 1.34 -7.65
CA THR A 666 -1.02 2.43 -6.84
C THR A 666 -0.27 1.88 -5.61
N ASP A 667 -0.80 0.84 -4.96
CA ASP A 667 -0.14 0.17 -3.83
C ASP A 667 1.18 -0.48 -4.24
N LEU A 668 1.18 -1.16 -5.39
CA LEU A 668 2.38 -1.78 -5.95
C LEU A 668 3.46 -0.73 -6.28
N LYS A 669 3.07 0.41 -6.87
CA LYS A 669 3.98 1.53 -7.15
C LYS A 669 4.49 2.21 -5.87
N ARG A 670 3.68 2.27 -4.80
CA ARG A 670 4.11 2.80 -3.48
C ARG A 670 5.17 1.89 -2.86
N ILE A 671 4.94 0.58 -2.85
CA ILE A 671 5.87 -0.41 -2.31
C ILE A 671 7.19 -0.39 -3.11
N ALA A 672 7.13 -0.33 -4.44
CA ALA A 672 8.32 -0.19 -5.28
C ALA A 672 9.16 1.06 -4.95
N ARG A 673 8.52 2.20 -4.66
CA ARG A 673 9.19 3.46 -4.28
C ARG A 673 9.83 3.42 -2.89
N SER A 674 9.36 2.53 -2.02
CA SER A 674 9.99 2.26 -0.72
C SER A 674 11.34 1.53 -0.86
N GLY A 675 11.70 1.08 -2.06
CA GLY A 675 12.91 0.32 -2.33
C GLY A 675 12.75 -1.18 -2.17
N LEU A 676 11.53 -1.66 -1.86
CA LEU A 676 11.15 -3.07 -1.83
C LEU A 676 10.62 -3.48 -3.21
N ARG A 677 11.22 -4.50 -3.84
CA ARG A 677 10.72 -5.09 -5.09
C ARG A 677 9.84 -6.30 -4.79
N THR A 678 8.97 -6.66 -5.74
CA THR A 678 8.19 -7.90 -5.65
C THR A 678 9.09 -9.13 -5.75
N VAL A 679 8.65 -10.23 -5.14
CA VAL A 679 9.27 -11.55 -5.16
C VAL A 679 8.55 -12.40 -6.22
N PRO A 680 9.17 -12.66 -7.39
CA PRO A 680 8.68 -13.64 -8.35
C PRO A 680 8.66 -15.05 -7.74
N GLN A 681 7.82 -15.93 -8.26
CA GLN A 681 7.66 -17.30 -7.74
C GLN A 681 8.96 -18.11 -7.80
N GLU A 682 9.72 -17.98 -8.88
CA GLU A 682 10.99 -18.67 -9.09
C GLU A 682 12.09 -18.12 -8.18
N LEU A 683 12.09 -16.80 -7.93
CA LEU A 683 12.98 -16.20 -6.94
C LEU A 683 12.63 -16.70 -5.53
N GLY A 684 11.34 -16.84 -5.24
CA GLY A 684 10.82 -17.30 -3.96
C GLY A 684 11.32 -18.70 -3.57
N THR A 685 11.19 -19.68 -4.45
CA THR A 685 11.66 -21.06 -4.16
C THR A 685 13.18 -21.13 -4.03
N ALA A 686 13.92 -20.38 -4.85
CA ALA A 686 15.37 -20.29 -4.71
C ALA A 686 15.81 -19.63 -3.39
N LEU A 687 15.12 -18.59 -2.92
CA LEU A 687 15.40 -17.96 -1.63
C LEU A 687 15.03 -18.87 -0.45
N PHE A 688 13.99 -19.69 -0.59
CA PHE A 688 13.62 -20.70 0.40
C PHE A 688 14.73 -21.73 0.58
N ASP A 689 15.26 -22.28 -0.51
CA ASP A 689 16.36 -23.24 -0.47
C ASP A 689 17.63 -22.63 0.16
N LEU A 690 17.99 -21.43 -0.30
CA LEU A 690 19.14 -20.68 0.24
C LEU A 690 18.99 -20.37 1.73
N ALA A 691 17.77 -20.09 2.19
CA ALA A 691 17.51 -19.82 3.59
C ALA A 691 17.79 -21.05 4.46
N LEU A 692 17.31 -22.22 4.04
CA LEU A 692 17.52 -23.49 4.73
C LEU A 692 19.00 -23.88 4.78
N ASP A 693 19.74 -23.66 3.68
CA ASP A 693 21.17 -23.97 3.60
C ASP A 693 22.04 -23.16 4.58
N THR A 694 21.58 -21.97 4.98
CA THR A 694 22.35 -21.12 5.91
C THR A 694 22.30 -21.60 7.35
N GLY A 695 21.31 -22.41 7.72
CA GLY A 695 21.05 -22.83 9.10
C GLY A 695 20.69 -21.70 10.07
N ARG A 696 20.34 -20.51 9.58
CA ARG A 696 19.95 -19.38 10.43
C ARG A 696 18.47 -19.49 10.84
N PRO A 697 18.12 -19.16 12.10
CA PRO A 697 16.74 -19.24 12.56
C PRO A 697 15.85 -18.11 12.04
N TYR A 698 16.44 -17.01 11.58
CA TYR A 698 15.69 -15.85 11.08
C TYR A 698 16.41 -15.17 9.91
N LEU A 699 15.69 -15.00 8.80
CA LEU A 699 16.16 -14.37 7.58
C LEU A 699 15.08 -13.49 6.97
N VAL A 700 15.50 -12.45 6.25
CA VAL A 700 14.62 -11.58 5.45
C VAL A 700 14.87 -11.86 3.97
N ALA A 701 13.82 -12.27 3.26
CA ALA A 701 13.87 -12.65 1.86
C ALA A 701 13.09 -11.61 1.02
N THR A 702 13.80 -10.59 0.55
CA THR A 702 13.21 -9.52 -0.25
C THR A 702 14.23 -8.91 -1.22
N PRO A 703 13.92 -8.80 -2.52
CA PRO A 703 14.74 -8.05 -3.44
C PRO A 703 14.64 -6.55 -3.11
N LEU A 704 15.80 -5.88 -3.06
CA LEU A 704 15.91 -4.46 -2.74
C LEU A 704 16.42 -3.65 -3.92
N ASP A 705 15.80 -2.50 -4.17
CA ASP A 705 16.27 -1.50 -5.11
C ASP A 705 17.22 -0.52 -4.39
N ILE A 706 18.51 -0.88 -4.33
CA ILE A 706 19.54 -0.08 -3.65
C ILE A 706 19.64 1.34 -4.22
N PRO A 707 19.60 1.57 -5.56
CA PRO A 707 19.54 2.93 -6.10
C PRO A 707 18.33 3.75 -5.66
N VAL A 708 17.14 3.17 -5.56
CA VAL A 708 15.94 3.85 -5.03
C VAL A 708 16.14 4.16 -3.55
N LEU A 709 16.59 3.21 -2.73
CA LEU A 709 16.88 3.42 -1.31
C LEU A 709 17.89 4.57 -1.09
N ARG A 710 18.96 4.64 -1.89
CA ARG A 710 19.95 5.74 -1.81
C ARG A 710 19.39 7.12 -2.14
N ARG A 711 18.33 7.18 -2.95
CA ARG A 711 17.68 8.42 -3.39
C ARG A 711 16.57 8.87 -2.44
N GLN A 712 16.22 8.07 -1.43
CA GLN A 712 15.22 8.46 -0.46
C GLN A 712 15.74 9.60 0.44
N PRO A 713 14.88 10.58 0.78
CA PRO A 713 15.24 11.69 1.66
C PRO A 713 15.62 11.20 3.06
N GLN A 714 15.02 10.12 3.54
CA GLN A 714 15.41 9.41 4.76
C GLN A 714 15.35 7.91 4.51
N VAL A 715 16.46 7.21 4.79
CA VAL A 715 16.53 5.74 4.71
C VAL A 715 16.17 5.16 6.09
N PRO A 716 15.22 4.20 6.16
CA PRO A 716 14.88 3.52 7.41
C PRO A 716 16.14 3.03 8.14
N ALA A 717 16.20 3.23 9.46
CA ALA A 717 17.41 2.99 10.26
C ALA A 717 18.00 1.59 10.04
N LEU A 718 17.13 0.58 9.93
CA LEU A 718 17.49 -0.80 9.66
C LEU A 718 18.22 -0.97 8.31
N LEU A 719 17.82 -0.26 7.26
CA LEU A 719 18.37 -0.40 5.90
C LEU A 719 19.64 0.41 5.66
N ARG A 720 20.05 1.27 6.61
CA ARG A 720 21.18 2.21 6.44
C ARG A 720 22.51 1.52 6.13
N ALA A 721 22.72 0.27 6.56
CA ALA A 721 23.97 -0.45 6.29
C ALA A 721 24.08 -0.94 4.83
N LEU A 722 22.97 -1.07 4.10
CA LEU A 722 22.94 -1.49 2.69
C LEU A 722 23.26 -0.34 1.72
N VAL A 723 23.23 0.89 2.22
CA VAL A 723 23.52 2.11 1.47
C VAL A 723 24.79 2.77 2.01
N ARG A 724 25.85 2.85 1.20
CA ARG A 724 27.04 3.65 1.55
C ARG A 724 26.67 5.14 1.51
N VAL A 725 26.29 5.69 2.66
CA VAL A 725 26.19 7.14 2.84
C VAL A 725 27.59 7.66 3.21
N PRO A 726 28.15 8.66 2.51
CA PRO A 726 29.44 9.24 2.88
C PRO A 726 29.42 9.75 4.33
N VAL A 727 30.38 9.29 5.14
CA VAL A 727 30.52 9.50 6.60
C VAL A 727 30.77 10.97 7.00
N ARG A 728 30.65 11.94 6.08
CA ARG A 728 30.76 13.38 6.37
C ARG A 728 29.42 14.09 6.60
N ALA A 729 28.28 13.41 6.47
CA ALA A 729 26.96 14.03 6.64
C ALA A 729 26.42 14.01 8.10
N THR A 730 26.96 13.17 8.99
CA THR A 730 26.41 13.00 10.35
C THR A 730 26.90 14.03 11.36
N ALA A 731 27.95 14.80 11.07
CA ALA A 731 28.34 15.99 11.84
C ALA A 731 27.80 17.31 11.24
N ARG A 732 27.15 17.24 10.08
CA ARG A 732 26.51 18.38 9.40
C ARG A 732 24.99 18.42 9.56
N GLY A 733 24.36 17.33 10.01
CA GLY A 733 22.89 17.24 10.14
C GLY A 733 22.25 18.20 11.16
N ALA A 734 23.04 18.77 12.09
CA ALA A 734 22.56 19.79 13.02
C ALA A 734 23.03 21.22 12.69
N ALA A 735 23.92 21.39 11.70
CA ALA A 735 24.58 22.68 11.42
C ALA A 735 24.65 23.04 9.92
N ASP A 736 24.13 22.21 9.03
CA ASP A 736 24.14 22.42 7.56
C ASP A 736 22.92 21.73 6.91
N ALA A 737 21.76 21.82 7.56
CA ALA A 737 20.53 21.90 6.78
C ALA A 737 20.69 23.20 5.98
N GLY A 738 20.94 23.08 4.66
CA GLY A 738 20.83 24.24 3.78
C GLY A 738 19.50 24.94 4.07
N PRO A 739 19.41 26.27 3.85
CA PRO A 739 18.38 27.08 4.46
C PRO A 739 17.00 26.45 4.27
N GLY A 740 16.26 26.29 5.37
CA GLY A 740 14.91 25.71 5.36
C GLY A 740 14.04 26.44 4.33
N LEU A 741 12.92 25.86 3.89
CA LEU A 741 12.07 26.54 2.89
C LEU A 741 11.72 27.97 3.36
N ALA A 742 11.52 28.19 4.67
CA ALA A 742 11.38 29.52 5.29
C ALA A 742 12.58 30.46 5.04
N GLU A 743 13.82 30.02 5.25
CA GLU A 743 15.02 30.83 5.04
C GLU A 743 15.33 31.07 3.56
N ARG A 744 14.93 30.16 2.66
CA ARG A 744 14.99 30.38 1.20
C ARG A 744 13.96 31.40 0.70
N LEU A 745 12.84 31.55 1.42
CA LEU A 745 11.82 32.55 1.14
C LEU A 745 12.22 33.94 1.67
N ALA A 746 13.12 33.99 2.66
CA ALA A 746 13.64 35.22 3.23
C ALA A 746 14.46 36.01 2.19
N GLY A 747 13.92 37.14 1.73
CA GLY A 747 14.54 38.01 0.73
C GLY A 747 14.02 37.84 -0.70
N LEU A 748 13.09 36.91 -0.94
CA LEU A 748 12.36 36.81 -2.21
C LEU A 748 11.14 37.73 -2.20
N ASP A 749 10.76 38.26 -3.37
CA ASP A 749 9.47 38.94 -3.53
C ASP A 749 8.30 37.94 -3.48
N GLU A 750 7.08 38.43 -3.29
CA GLU A 750 5.90 37.58 -3.08
C GLU A 750 5.64 36.60 -4.24
N ALA A 751 5.90 37.02 -5.48
CA ALA A 751 5.70 36.17 -6.66
C ALA A 751 6.74 35.04 -6.74
N ALA A 752 8.00 35.35 -6.41
CA ALA A 752 9.07 34.37 -6.31
C ALA A 752 8.87 33.42 -5.12
N GLN A 753 8.29 33.89 -4.01
CA GLN A 753 7.92 33.05 -2.87
C GLN A 753 6.84 32.03 -3.23
N HIS A 754 5.75 32.47 -3.86
CA HIS A 754 4.69 31.59 -4.35
C HIS A 754 5.22 30.51 -5.29
N THR A 755 6.06 30.91 -6.24
CA THR A 755 6.69 29.98 -7.20
C THR A 755 7.56 28.96 -6.48
N ALA A 756 8.40 29.40 -5.54
CA ALA A 756 9.31 28.52 -4.80
C ALA A 756 8.57 27.50 -3.91
N VAL A 757 7.46 27.89 -3.27
CA VAL A 757 6.64 26.97 -2.46
C VAL A 757 5.83 26.04 -3.36
N LEU A 758 5.27 26.52 -4.46
CA LEU A 758 4.54 25.69 -5.42
C LEU A 758 5.43 24.62 -6.06
N ASP A 759 6.66 24.97 -6.41
CA ASP A 759 7.63 24.01 -6.95
C ASP A 759 8.00 22.94 -5.91
N ALA A 760 8.16 23.34 -4.63
CA ALA A 760 8.44 22.41 -3.55
C ALA A 760 7.26 21.44 -3.29
N VAL A 761 6.03 21.98 -3.25
CA VAL A 761 4.80 21.19 -3.09
C VAL A 761 4.59 20.25 -4.28
N SER A 762 4.76 20.76 -5.50
CA SER A 762 4.63 19.98 -6.73
C SER A 762 5.68 18.87 -6.82
N ALA A 763 6.90 19.12 -6.35
CA ALA A 763 7.96 18.11 -6.27
C ALA A 763 7.62 16.99 -5.28
N GLU A 764 7.05 17.31 -4.11
CA GLU A 764 6.63 16.31 -3.14
C GLU A 764 5.37 15.55 -3.60
N ILE A 765 4.43 16.20 -4.26
CA ILE A 765 3.27 15.54 -4.90
C ILE A 765 3.72 14.60 -6.01
N ALA A 766 4.63 15.03 -6.89
CA ALA A 766 5.21 14.18 -7.94
C ALA A 766 5.92 12.96 -7.33
N ARG A 767 6.63 13.15 -6.20
CA ARG A 767 7.25 12.07 -5.43
C ARG A 767 6.23 11.09 -4.85
N VAL A 768 5.13 11.57 -4.29
CA VAL A 768 4.06 10.74 -3.69
C VAL A 768 3.20 10.04 -4.74
N LEU A 769 3.11 10.56 -5.96
CA LEU A 769 2.44 9.91 -7.09
C LEU A 769 3.37 9.04 -7.94
N GLY A 770 4.69 9.09 -7.71
CA GLY A 770 5.66 8.31 -8.47
C GLY A 770 5.77 8.72 -9.94
N ARG A 771 5.48 9.99 -10.26
CA ARG A 771 5.55 10.53 -11.62
C ARG A 771 6.78 11.42 -11.78
N SER A 772 7.50 11.27 -12.89
CA SER A 772 8.49 12.25 -13.34
C SER A 772 7.81 13.20 -14.33
N GLY A 773 7.48 14.42 -13.90
CA GLY A 773 6.83 15.41 -14.75
C GLY A 773 6.21 16.57 -13.97
N THR A 774 5.74 17.59 -14.70
CA THR A 774 5.02 18.74 -14.14
C THR A 774 3.66 18.31 -13.61
N VAL A 775 3.43 18.56 -12.33
CA VAL A 775 2.11 18.39 -11.70
C VAL A 775 1.25 19.57 -12.12
N ASP A 776 0.02 19.30 -12.57
CA ASP A 776 -0.95 20.35 -12.85
C ASP A 776 -1.33 21.03 -11.52
N PRO A 777 -0.99 22.31 -11.31
CA PRO A 777 -1.15 22.98 -10.03
C PRO A 777 -2.62 23.19 -9.62
N GLU A 778 -3.56 23.07 -10.57
CA GLU A 778 -5.00 23.26 -10.33
C GLU A 778 -5.77 21.95 -10.21
N ARG A 779 -5.15 20.81 -10.54
CA ARG A 779 -5.84 19.52 -10.54
C ARG A 779 -6.03 19.00 -9.11
N PRO A 780 -7.25 18.60 -8.72
CA PRO A 780 -7.50 18.01 -7.40
C PRO A 780 -6.65 16.76 -7.16
N LEU A 781 -6.05 16.66 -5.98
CA LEU A 781 -5.13 15.58 -5.59
C LEU A 781 -5.84 14.21 -5.63
N GLN A 782 -7.11 14.13 -5.22
CA GLN A 782 -7.93 12.91 -5.23
C GLN A 782 -8.14 12.39 -6.67
N SER A 783 -8.35 13.31 -7.63
CA SER A 783 -8.49 12.97 -9.06
C SER A 783 -7.15 12.63 -9.75
N SER A 784 -6.04 12.80 -9.02
CA SER A 784 -4.67 12.57 -9.48
C SER A 784 -4.07 11.26 -8.95
N GLY A 785 -4.84 10.52 -8.14
CA GLY A 785 -4.45 9.22 -7.57
C GLY A 785 -4.14 9.24 -6.08
N PHE A 786 -4.55 10.28 -5.33
CA PHE A 786 -4.47 10.29 -3.86
C PHE A 786 -5.65 9.58 -3.21
N ASP A 787 -5.33 8.72 -2.25
CA ASP A 787 -6.18 8.01 -1.29
C ASP A 787 -5.82 8.42 0.16
N SER A 788 -6.46 7.81 1.16
CA SER A 788 -6.23 8.11 2.58
C SER A 788 -4.79 7.86 3.04
N LEU A 789 -4.08 6.89 2.44
CA LEU A 789 -2.73 6.52 2.86
C LEU A 789 -1.67 7.44 2.21
N THR A 790 -1.84 7.75 0.93
CA THR A 790 -0.98 8.68 0.19
C THR A 790 -1.14 10.13 0.64
N SER A 791 -2.31 10.51 1.15
CA SER A 791 -2.56 11.82 1.76
C SER A 791 -1.73 12.04 3.04
N VAL A 792 -1.61 11.01 3.88
CA VAL A 792 -0.76 11.03 5.07
C VAL A 792 0.73 11.09 4.70
N GLU A 793 1.14 10.36 3.67
CA GLU A 793 2.53 10.41 3.19
C GLU A 793 2.92 11.81 2.69
N LEU A 794 2.05 12.46 1.91
CA LEU A 794 2.28 13.84 1.45
C LEU A 794 2.34 14.82 2.61
N ARG A 795 1.45 14.71 3.59
CA ARG A 795 1.49 15.56 4.80
C ARG A 795 2.81 15.43 5.55
N ASN A 796 3.30 14.21 5.75
CA ASN A 796 4.56 13.96 6.47
C ASN A 796 5.78 14.50 5.71
N ARG A 797 5.79 14.37 4.38
CA ARG A 797 6.85 14.92 3.52
C ARG A 797 6.86 16.44 3.54
N LEU A 798 5.69 17.07 3.42
CA LEU A 798 5.56 18.53 3.48
C LEU A 798 6.00 19.06 4.84
N ALA A 799 5.57 18.45 5.94
CA ALA A 799 6.00 18.82 7.29
C ALA A 799 7.53 18.76 7.44
N THR A 800 8.18 17.78 6.80
CA THR A 800 9.65 17.64 6.80
C THR A 800 10.34 18.76 6.01
N VAL A 801 9.80 19.14 4.85
CA VAL A 801 10.40 20.16 3.97
C VAL A 801 10.15 21.58 4.48
N THR A 802 8.99 21.81 5.12
CA THR A 802 8.60 23.12 5.64
C THR A 802 9.00 23.33 7.10
N GLY A 803 9.18 22.26 7.88
CA GLY A 803 9.37 22.35 9.33
C GLY A 803 8.09 22.70 10.09
N LEU A 804 6.94 22.74 9.42
CA LEU A 804 5.64 23.08 10.01
C LEU A 804 4.95 21.86 10.63
N ARG A 805 4.11 22.10 11.65
CA ARG A 805 3.14 21.12 12.14
C ARG A 805 1.91 21.19 11.23
N LEU A 806 1.55 20.07 10.60
CA LEU A 806 0.47 20.03 9.60
C LEU A 806 -0.61 19.01 10.01
N PRO A 807 -1.91 19.37 9.96
CA PRO A 807 -3.01 18.50 10.37
C PRO A 807 -3.22 17.32 9.41
N ALA A 808 -3.87 16.25 9.89
CA ALA A 808 -4.15 15.06 9.08
C ALA A 808 -5.13 15.33 7.91
N THR A 809 -5.93 16.40 8.02
CA THR A 809 -6.91 16.85 7.01
C THR A 809 -6.30 17.72 5.92
N LEU A 810 -5.03 18.11 6.01
CA LEU A 810 -4.35 19.06 5.12
C LEU A 810 -4.63 18.87 3.61
N VAL A 811 -4.60 17.62 3.14
CA VAL A 811 -4.80 17.27 1.71
C VAL A 811 -6.26 17.41 1.28
N PHE A 812 -7.19 17.36 2.23
CA PHE A 812 -8.62 17.58 2.04
C PHE A 812 -8.99 19.06 2.19
N ASP A 813 -8.34 19.76 3.10
CA ASP A 813 -8.53 21.20 3.34
C ASP A 813 -7.94 22.04 2.19
N HIS A 814 -6.85 21.54 1.57
CA HIS A 814 -6.18 22.16 0.43
C HIS A 814 -6.03 21.16 -0.73
N PRO A 815 -7.11 20.94 -1.50
CA PRO A 815 -7.21 19.80 -2.42
C PRO A 815 -6.41 19.96 -3.71
N THR A 816 -5.76 21.09 -3.97
CA THR A 816 -4.91 21.30 -5.16
C THR A 816 -3.47 21.66 -4.76
N PRO A 817 -2.46 21.32 -5.58
CA PRO A 817 -1.08 21.70 -5.32
C PRO A 817 -0.90 23.21 -5.08
N ARG A 818 -1.66 24.05 -5.79
CA ARG A 818 -1.64 25.51 -5.61
C ARG A 818 -2.26 25.97 -4.29
N ALA A 819 -3.42 25.43 -3.90
CA ALA A 819 -4.04 25.76 -2.62
C ALA A 819 -3.13 25.36 -1.46
N LEU A 820 -2.51 24.19 -1.57
CA LEU A 820 -1.59 23.66 -0.57
C LEU A 820 -0.31 24.50 -0.47
N ALA A 821 0.24 24.95 -1.60
CA ALA A 821 1.39 25.86 -1.61
C ALA A 821 1.07 27.25 -1.04
N ALA A 822 -0.11 27.79 -1.32
CA ALA A 822 -0.55 29.07 -0.78
C ALA A 822 -0.69 29.03 0.75
N HIS A 823 -1.28 27.96 1.28
CA HIS A 823 -1.39 27.73 2.73
C HIS A 823 -0.03 27.61 3.40
N LEU A 824 0.86 26.75 2.88
CA LEU A 824 2.20 26.54 3.45
C LEU A 824 3.06 27.82 3.41
N ARG A 825 2.91 28.68 2.39
CA ARG A 825 3.56 29.99 2.36
C ARG A 825 3.11 30.90 3.51
N GLY A 826 1.80 30.92 3.79
CA GLY A 826 1.22 31.71 4.87
C GLY A 826 1.77 31.29 6.23
N GLU A 827 1.83 29.98 6.47
CA GLU A 827 2.37 29.40 7.70
C GLU A 827 3.88 29.63 7.86
N LEU A 828 4.66 29.54 6.76
CA LEU A 828 6.12 29.72 6.78
C LEU A 828 6.59 31.16 7.06
N LEU A 829 5.73 32.16 6.81
CA LEU A 829 6.06 33.58 6.91
C LEU A 829 5.43 34.26 8.15
N ALA A 830 4.69 33.51 8.97
CA ALA A 830 4.13 33.99 10.22
C ALA A 830 5.23 34.13 11.32
N PRO A 831 5.31 35.24 12.08
CA PRO A 831 6.28 35.41 13.15
C PRO A 831 6.05 34.42 14.32
N GLN A 832 7.11 33.77 14.79
CA GLN A 832 7.10 32.56 15.64
C GLN A 832 6.67 32.70 17.13
N ASP A 833 6.05 33.81 17.55
CA ASP A 833 5.53 33.95 18.92
C ASP A 833 4.01 34.15 18.90
N ASN A 834 3.27 33.06 18.72
CA ASN A 834 1.89 32.83 19.18
C ASN A 834 1.37 31.53 18.57
N ILE A 835 1.35 30.43 19.34
CA ILE A 835 0.50 29.28 18.98
C ILE A 835 -0.89 29.60 19.53
N GLU A 836 -1.70 30.30 18.73
CA GLU A 836 -3.15 30.17 18.80
C GLU A 836 -3.57 28.91 18.04
N PRO A 837 -4.72 28.28 18.37
CA PRO A 837 -5.29 27.20 17.57
C PRO A 837 -5.29 27.60 16.08
N GLY A 838 -4.95 26.66 15.19
CA GLY A 838 -4.93 26.91 13.73
C GLY A 838 -6.19 27.67 13.32
N PRO A 839 -6.11 28.61 12.36
CA PRO A 839 -7.09 29.68 12.23
C PRO A 839 -8.48 29.09 12.33
N ALA A 840 -9.17 29.40 13.44
CA ALA A 840 -10.54 28.99 13.62
C ALA A 840 -11.27 29.37 12.34
N VAL A 841 -12.00 28.42 11.74
CA VAL A 841 -12.83 28.73 10.58
C VAL A 841 -13.67 29.93 11.00
N ASP A 842 -13.40 31.07 10.36
CA ASP A 842 -14.09 32.30 10.71
C ASP A 842 -15.47 32.26 10.07
N TYR A 843 -16.36 31.46 10.66
CA TYR A 843 -17.76 31.42 10.28
C TYR A 843 -18.36 32.83 10.35
N ALA A 844 -17.87 33.70 11.26
CA ALA A 844 -18.32 35.08 11.38
C ALA A 844 -18.02 35.90 10.11
N ALA A 845 -16.88 35.68 9.46
CA ALA A 845 -16.57 36.31 8.17
C ALA A 845 -17.55 35.91 7.06
N ASP A 846 -18.00 34.66 7.04
CA ASP A 846 -19.02 34.18 6.08
C ASP A 846 -20.45 34.55 6.49
N LEU A 847 -20.66 34.98 7.75
CA LEU A 847 -21.93 35.50 8.27
C LEU A 847 -22.13 37.00 8.01
N ASP A 848 -21.25 37.64 7.23
CA ASP A 848 -21.45 39.02 6.79
C ASP A 848 -22.28 39.07 5.50
N LEU A 849 -23.52 39.57 5.60
CA LEU A 849 -24.37 39.79 4.44
C LEU A 849 -24.00 41.15 3.79
N PRO A 850 -23.52 41.19 2.53
CA PRO A 850 -23.08 42.42 1.89
C PRO A 850 -24.15 43.52 1.85
N ALA A 851 -23.73 44.79 1.99
CA ALA A 851 -24.64 45.94 2.12
C ALA A 851 -25.51 46.21 0.87
N ASP A 852 -25.08 45.73 -0.29
CA ASP A 852 -25.84 45.79 -1.54
C ASP A 852 -27.02 44.81 -1.56
N ILE A 853 -27.00 43.77 -0.73
CA ILE A 853 -28.12 42.85 -0.54
C ILE A 853 -29.10 43.48 0.47
N ARG A 854 -29.98 44.31 -0.08
CA ARG A 854 -31.08 45.00 0.61
C ARG A 854 -32.31 45.04 -0.29
N PRO A 855 -33.53 45.13 0.26
CA PRO A 855 -34.71 45.21 -0.57
C PRO A 855 -34.66 46.40 -1.55
N ALA A 856 -35.09 46.17 -2.77
CA ALA A 856 -35.41 47.18 -3.75
C ALA A 856 -36.70 47.91 -3.37
N ASP A 857 -37.04 48.98 -4.11
CA ASP A 857 -38.25 49.78 -3.87
C ASP A 857 -39.53 48.94 -4.00
N GLU A 858 -39.52 47.94 -4.89
CA GLU A 858 -40.60 46.97 -5.05
C GLU A 858 -40.24 45.64 -4.38
N VAL A 859 -41.09 45.19 -3.43
CA VAL A 859 -40.92 43.93 -2.70
C VAL A 859 -42.15 43.04 -2.90
N VAL A 860 -41.96 41.95 -3.63
CA VAL A 860 -42.96 40.92 -3.91
C VAL A 860 -42.79 39.79 -2.89
N ARG A 861 -43.85 39.45 -2.16
CA ARG A 861 -43.79 38.41 -1.11
C ARG A 861 -44.42 37.07 -1.52
N THR A 862 -45.34 37.08 -2.47
CA THR A 862 -46.01 35.90 -3.01
C THR A 862 -46.27 36.11 -4.47
N VAL A 863 -46.08 35.06 -5.28
CA VAL A 863 -46.42 35.08 -6.71
C VAL A 863 -47.31 33.88 -7.01
N THR A 864 -48.58 34.15 -7.33
CA THR A 864 -49.56 33.11 -7.63
C THR A 864 -49.48 32.61 -9.07
N ASP A 865 -49.13 33.51 -10.01
CA ASP A 865 -49.03 33.25 -11.45
C ASP A 865 -47.70 33.83 -12.01
N PRO A 866 -46.57 33.15 -11.76
CA PRO A 866 -45.26 33.63 -12.21
C PRO A 866 -45.08 33.50 -13.72
N SER A 867 -44.38 34.45 -14.34
CA SER A 867 -43.94 34.39 -15.73
C SER A 867 -42.57 33.75 -15.89
N ASP A 868 -41.64 34.03 -14.97
CA ASP A 868 -40.26 33.53 -15.01
C ASP A 868 -39.80 33.07 -13.63
N LEU A 869 -39.27 31.85 -13.55
CA LEU A 869 -38.79 31.25 -12.30
C LEU A 869 -37.34 30.82 -12.44
N LEU A 870 -36.54 31.06 -11.40
CA LEU A 870 -35.17 30.54 -11.30
C LEU A 870 -35.15 29.29 -10.42
N VAL A 871 -34.65 28.19 -10.96
CA VAL A 871 -34.41 26.94 -10.22
C VAL A 871 -32.93 26.62 -10.24
N THR A 872 -32.30 26.63 -9.06
CA THR A 872 -30.93 26.14 -8.89
C THR A 872 -30.95 24.69 -8.43
N GLY A 873 -29.91 23.93 -8.79
CA GLY A 873 -29.87 22.50 -8.45
C GLY A 873 -30.88 21.65 -9.24
N ALA A 874 -31.37 22.14 -10.38
CA ALA A 874 -32.39 21.49 -11.22
C ALA A 874 -31.99 20.07 -11.70
N SER A 875 -30.69 19.82 -11.87
CA SER A 875 -30.14 18.49 -12.21
C SER A 875 -29.84 17.60 -11.00
N GLY A 876 -30.15 18.07 -9.78
CA GLY A 876 -30.11 17.28 -8.55
C GLY A 876 -31.42 16.53 -8.31
N PHE A 877 -31.44 15.67 -7.28
CA PHE A 877 -32.59 14.80 -7.01
C PHE A 877 -33.88 15.60 -6.75
N LEU A 878 -33.96 16.39 -5.67
CA LEU A 878 -35.13 17.23 -5.39
C LEU A 878 -35.41 18.25 -6.51
N GLY A 879 -34.36 18.81 -7.12
CA GLY A 879 -34.47 19.81 -8.18
C GLY A 879 -35.25 19.30 -9.40
N ALA A 880 -35.06 18.05 -9.80
CA ALA A 880 -35.81 17.44 -10.90
C ALA A 880 -37.33 17.43 -10.65
N PHE A 881 -37.74 17.16 -9.42
CA PHE A 881 -39.15 17.14 -9.01
C PHE A 881 -39.71 18.55 -8.79
N LEU A 882 -38.89 19.50 -8.34
CA LEU A 882 -39.27 20.92 -8.34
C LEU A 882 -39.54 21.43 -9.75
N VAL A 883 -38.67 21.12 -10.73
CA VAL A 883 -38.89 21.48 -12.14
C VAL A 883 -40.19 20.86 -12.65
N ARG A 884 -40.44 19.57 -12.38
CA ARG A 884 -41.68 18.88 -12.73
C ARG A 884 -42.92 19.57 -12.16
N ASP A 885 -42.95 19.82 -10.86
CA ASP A 885 -44.15 20.35 -10.20
C ASP A 885 -44.39 21.82 -10.52
N LEU A 886 -43.33 22.61 -10.74
CA LEU A 886 -43.45 23.97 -11.26
C LEU A 886 -43.99 23.98 -12.69
N MET A 887 -43.49 23.09 -13.56
CA MET A 887 -44.01 22.94 -14.93
C MET A 887 -45.49 22.52 -14.95
N ARG A 888 -45.91 21.66 -14.02
CA ARG A 888 -47.31 21.20 -13.92
C ARG A 888 -48.26 22.26 -13.39
N THR A 889 -47.80 23.05 -12.43
CA THR A 889 -48.68 23.91 -11.64
C THR A 889 -48.64 25.37 -12.06
N THR A 890 -47.71 25.75 -12.95
CA THR A 890 -47.55 27.11 -13.47
C THR A 890 -47.42 27.13 -14.99
N THR A 891 -47.59 28.31 -15.59
CA THR A 891 -47.31 28.58 -17.01
C THR A 891 -45.92 29.20 -17.25
N ALA A 892 -45.14 29.38 -16.17
CA ALA A 892 -43.87 30.09 -16.18
C ALA A 892 -42.82 29.44 -17.07
N ARG A 893 -41.88 30.26 -17.54
CA ARG A 893 -40.58 29.80 -18.06
C ARG A 893 -39.65 29.49 -16.89
N LEU A 894 -38.93 28.38 -16.97
CA LEU A 894 -38.01 27.94 -15.93
C LEU A 894 -36.56 28.14 -16.39
N HIS A 895 -35.89 29.08 -15.74
CA HIS A 895 -34.46 29.29 -15.83
C HIS A 895 -33.75 28.27 -14.94
N CYS A 896 -33.09 27.29 -15.53
CA CYS A 896 -32.38 26.23 -14.82
C CYS A 896 -30.88 26.45 -14.96
N LEU A 897 -30.22 26.74 -13.84
CA LEU A 897 -28.77 26.85 -13.79
C LEU A 897 -28.15 25.48 -13.56
N VAL A 898 -27.34 25.00 -14.50
CA VAL A 898 -26.76 23.65 -14.47
C VAL A 898 -25.30 23.70 -14.89
N ARG A 899 -24.43 23.03 -14.13
CA ARG A 899 -23.00 22.95 -14.48
C ARG A 899 -22.78 22.15 -15.76
N GLY A 900 -22.15 22.78 -16.74
CA GLY A 900 -21.74 22.23 -18.03
C GLY A 900 -20.67 23.12 -18.66
N ALA A 901 -19.96 22.61 -19.67
CA ALA A 901 -18.94 23.41 -20.39
C ALA A 901 -19.57 24.57 -21.19
N ASP A 902 -20.82 24.39 -21.60
CA ASP A 902 -21.67 25.35 -22.29
C ASP A 902 -23.15 25.00 -22.04
N ASP A 903 -24.06 25.83 -22.55
CA ASP A 903 -25.51 25.66 -22.38
C ASP A 903 -26.03 24.33 -22.94
N ALA A 904 -25.41 23.80 -24.01
CA ALA A 904 -25.81 22.53 -24.60
C ALA A 904 -25.46 21.36 -23.68
N ALA A 905 -24.25 21.34 -23.11
CA ALA A 905 -23.83 20.35 -22.13
C ALA A 905 -24.67 20.45 -20.83
N ALA A 906 -25.00 21.67 -20.39
CA ALA A 906 -25.86 21.91 -19.25
C ALA A 906 -27.28 21.38 -19.49
N TYR A 907 -27.83 21.61 -20.69
CA TYR A 907 -29.13 21.09 -21.12
C TYR A 907 -29.14 19.55 -21.14
N GLU A 908 -28.14 18.92 -21.78
CA GLU A 908 -28.07 17.45 -21.86
C GLU A 908 -27.95 16.81 -20.48
N ARG A 909 -27.21 17.43 -19.56
CA ARG A 909 -27.12 17.00 -18.16
C ARG A 909 -28.48 17.07 -17.46
N LEU A 910 -29.22 18.17 -17.64
CA LEU A 910 -30.55 18.32 -17.06
C LEU A 910 -31.52 17.29 -17.63
N ARG A 911 -31.57 17.16 -18.96
CA ARG A 911 -32.40 16.20 -19.68
C ARG A 911 -32.12 14.77 -19.21
N SER A 912 -30.85 14.39 -19.11
CA SER A 912 -30.44 13.07 -18.60
C SER A 912 -30.93 12.83 -17.17
N SER A 913 -30.80 13.84 -16.30
CA SER A 913 -31.30 13.76 -14.91
C SER A 913 -32.82 13.58 -14.85
N LEU A 914 -33.57 14.39 -15.60
CA LEU A 914 -35.03 14.32 -15.66
C LEU A 914 -35.52 12.98 -16.26
N THR A 915 -34.75 12.42 -17.20
CA THR A 915 -35.01 11.11 -17.79
C THR A 915 -34.79 9.99 -16.79
N TRP A 916 -33.66 10.03 -16.05
CA TRP A 916 -33.35 9.08 -14.98
C TRP A 916 -34.46 9.04 -13.92
N TYR A 917 -34.96 10.20 -13.50
CA TYR A 917 -36.06 10.27 -12.53
C TYR A 917 -37.46 10.04 -13.14
N ARG A 918 -37.55 9.69 -14.43
CA ARG A 918 -38.79 9.39 -15.16
C ARG A 918 -39.80 10.55 -15.10
N VAL A 919 -39.30 11.78 -15.18
CA VAL A 919 -40.12 13.01 -15.19
C VAL A 919 -40.02 13.78 -16.50
N TRP A 920 -39.10 13.42 -17.40
CA TRP A 920 -38.88 14.13 -18.66
C TRP A 920 -40.14 14.27 -19.52
N ASP A 921 -40.98 13.22 -19.60
CA ASP A 921 -42.19 13.23 -20.43
C ASP A 921 -43.26 14.23 -19.96
N GLU A 922 -43.07 14.81 -18.78
CA GLU A 922 -43.95 15.82 -18.20
C GLU A 922 -43.43 17.25 -18.36
N ILE A 923 -42.25 17.40 -18.97
CA ILE A 923 -41.58 18.69 -19.13
C ILE A 923 -41.92 19.27 -20.50
N ASP A 924 -42.52 20.46 -20.48
CA ASP A 924 -42.67 21.29 -21.68
C ASP A 924 -41.33 21.99 -21.96
N GLU A 925 -40.57 21.39 -22.87
CA GLU A 925 -39.25 21.86 -23.28
C GLU A 925 -39.26 23.32 -23.79
N SER A 926 -40.37 23.79 -24.37
CA SER A 926 -40.46 25.16 -24.89
C SER A 926 -40.40 26.24 -23.81
N ARG A 927 -40.65 25.85 -22.55
CA ARG A 927 -40.58 26.73 -21.37
C ARG A 927 -39.29 26.56 -20.58
N LEU A 928 -38.40 25.65 -20.99
CA LEU A 928 -37.18 25.32 -20.27
C LEU A 928 -36.00 26.15 -20.82
N LEU A 929 -35.44 27.01 -19.98
CA LEU A 929 -34.29 27.86 -20.33
C LEU A 929 -33.09 27.39 -19.50
N VAL A 930 -32.21 26.60 -20.11
CA VAL A 930 -31.03 26.06 -19.42
C VAL A 930 -29.81 26.92 -19.70
N ARG A 931 -29.09 27.28 -18.64
CA ARG A 931 -27.82 28.00 -18.74
C ARG A 931 -26.72 27.25 -18.01
N ALA A 932 -25.53 27.26 -18.61
CA ALA A 932 -24.31 26.85 -17.94
C ALA A 932 -23.97 27.83 -16.83
N GLY A 933 -23.85 27.32 -15.61
CA GLY A 933 -23.39 28.11 -14.47
C GLY A 933 -23.04 27.26 -13.26
N ASP A 934 -22.32 27.87 -12.32
CA ASP A 934 -21.82 27.22 -11.13
C ASP A 934 -22.08 28.09 -9.91
N LEU A 935 -22.67 27.49 -8.87
CA LEU A 935 -22.97 28.18 -7.61
C LEU A 935 -21.71 28.56 -6.84
N ALA A 936 -20.58 27.90 -7.11
CA ALA A 936 -19.31 28.24 -6.47
C ALA A 936 -18.67 29.52 -7.04
N GLU A 937 -19.17 30.02 -8.17
CA GLU A 937 -18.64 31.20 -8.86
C GLU A 937 -19.46 32.46 -8.54
N GLU A 938 -18.80 33.62 -8.59
CA GLU A 938 -19.45 34.92 -8.46
C GLU A 938 -20.56 35.07 -9.52
N ARG A 939 -21.69 35.71 -9.17
CA ARG A 939 -22.86 35.81 -10.07
C ARG A 939 -23.33 34.46 -10.62
N LEU A 940 -23.11 33.38 -9.87
CA LEU A 940 -23.50 32.02 -10.25
C LEU A 940 -22.82 31.52 -11.55
N GLY A 941 -21.65 32.07 -11.88
CA GLY A 941 -20.92 31.76 -13.11
C GLY A 941 -21.47 32.43 -14.38
N LEU A 942 -22.45 33.33 -14.24
CA LEU A 942 -23.03 34.08 -15.34
C LEU A 942 -22.25 35.38 -15.61
N THR A 943 -22.33 35.87 -16.85
CA THR A 943 -21.87 37.24 -17.13
C THR A 943 -22.74 38.26 -16.41
N GLU A 944 -22.20 39.46 -16.17
CA GLU A 944 -22.97 40.53 -15.54
C GLU A 944 -24.25 40.86 -16.31
N GLU A 945 -24.22 40.85 -17.65
CA GLU A 945 -25.41 41.09 -18.48
C GLU A 945 -26.47 39.99 -18.30
N GLU A 946 -26.06 38.73 -18.25
CA GLU A 946 -26.98 37.60 -18.04
C GLU A 946 -27.55 37.57 -16.63
N PHE A 947 -26.72 37.78 -15.60
CA PHE A 947 -27.15 37.84 -14.21
C PHE A 947 -28.11 39.01 -13.98
N ASP A 948 -27.78 40.18 -14.50
CA ASP A 948 -28.59 41.39 -14.42
C ASP A 948 -29.88 41.27 -15.25
N GLY A 949 -29.83 40.57 -16.40
CA GLY A 949 -30.99 40.21 -17.19
C GLY A 949 -31.96 39.30 -16.42
N LEU A 950 -31.42 38.23 -15.81
CA LEU A 950 -32.18 37.29 -15.00
C LEU A 950 -32.80 37.96 -13.76
N ALA A 951 -32.03 38.82 -13.09
CA ALA A 951 -32.50 39.60 -11.93
C ALA A 951 -33.67 40.55 -12.26
N ARG A 952 -33.84 40.97 -13.53
CA ARG A 952 -34.98 41.80 -13.96
C ARG A 952 -36.23 40.99 -14.24
N THR A 953 -36.09 39.75 -14.72
CA THR A 953 -37.21 38.98 -15.24
C THR A 953 -37.79 38.00 -14.24
N VAL A 954 -36.96 37.41 -13.37
CA VAL A 954 -37.42 36.38 -12.42
C VAL A 954 -38.45 36.95 -11.44
N ASP A 955 -39.51 36.18 -11.23
CA ASP A 955 -40.59 36.47 -10.29
C ASP A 955 -40.42 35.73 -8.95
N ALA A 956 -39.72 34.59 -8.91
CA ALA A 956 -39.38 33.86 -7.69
C ALA A 956 -38.18 32.92 -7.90
N VAL A 957 -37.43 32.63 -6.83
CA VAL A 957 -36.27 31.74 -6.84
C VAL A 957 -36.51 30.50 -5.98
N TYR A 958 -36.25 29.32 -6.53
CA TYR A 958 -36.21 28.04 -5.81
C TYR A 958 -34.75 27.58 -5.68
N HIS A 959 -34.17 27.76 -4.50
CA HIS A 959 -32.76 27.51 -4.25
C HIS A 959 -32.52 26.12 -3.63
N ALA A 960 -32.52 25.08 -4.48
CA ALA A 960 -32.24 23.70 -4.09
C ALA A 960 -30.79 23.27 -4.37
N GLY A 961 -30.00 24.12 -5.03
CA GLY A 961 -28.63 23.83 -5.38
C GLY A 961 -27.69 23.83 -4.17
N ALA A 962 -27.00 22.72 -3.97
CA ALA A 962 -25.95 22.56 -2.97
C ALA A 962 -25.00 21.43 -3.40
N THR A 963 -23.77 21.47 -2.91
CA THR A 963 -22.87 20.31 -2.86
C THR A 963 -23.16 19.56 -1.57
N VAL A 964 -23.71 18.36 -1.69
CA VAL A 964 -24.06 17.48 -0.55
C VAL A 964 -23.01 16.39 -0.43
N HIS A 965 -22.12 16.51 0.55
CA HIS A 965 -21.10 15.50 0.82
C HIS A 965 -20.72 15.48 2.31
N TRP A 966 -21.00 14.38 2.97
CA TRP A 966 -20.90 14.23 4.43
C TRP A 966 -19.46 14.25 4.98
N LEU A 967 -18.47 13.98 4.13
CA LEU A 967 -17.06 13.87 4.52
C LEU A 967 -16.20 15.05 4.08
N HIS A 968 -16.75 16.02 3.33
CA HIS A 968 -15.99 17.21 2.94
C HIS A 968 -15.99 18.24 4.09
N PRO A 969 -14.86 18.90 4.37
CA PRO A 969 -14.81 19.99 5.34
C PRO A 969 -15.61 21.21 4.84
N TYR A 970 -15.99 22.10 5.76
CA TYR A 970 -16.81 23.29 5.46
C TYR A 970 -16.23 24.14 4.33
N GLU A 971 -14.92 24.30 4.30
CA GLU A 971 -14.15 25.12 3.37
C GLU A 971 -14.30 24.67 1.92
N ALA A 972 -14.41 23.36 1.69
CA ALA A 972 -14.63 22.79 0.37
C ALA A 972 -16.08 22.99 -0.11
N LEU A 973 -17.01 23.29 0.80
CA LEU A 973 -18.45 23.39 0.53
C LEU A 973 -18.95 24.84 0.55
N ARG A 974 -18.30 25.75 1.27
CA ARG A 974 -18.77 27.14 1.49
C ARG A 974 -18.97 27.93 0.20
N ALA A 975 -18.13 27.70 -0.83
CA ALA A 975 -18.27 28.42 -2.10
C ALA A 975 -19.64 28.15 -2.74
N ALA A 976 -20.00 26.88 -2.91
CA ALA A 976 -21.28 26.52 -3.52
C ALA A 976 -22.48 26.71 -2.58
N ASN A 977 -22.32 26.39 -1.29
CA ASN A 977 -23.44 26.31 -0.34
C ASN A 977 -23.72 27.61 0.42
N VAL A 978 -22.72 28.46 0.62
CA VAL A 978 -22.82 29.72 1.37
C VAL A 978 -22.70 30.91 0.43
N HIS A 979 -21.60 31.01 -0.33
CA HIS A 979 -21.40 32.12 -1.27
C HIS A 979 -22.42 32.05 -2.41
N GLY A 980 -22.71 30.87 -2.96
CA GLY A 980 -23.79 30.68 -3.93
C GLY A 980 -25.16 31.15 -3.41
N THR A 981 -25.48 30.88 -2.14
CA THR A 981 -26.72 31.41 -1.52
C THR A 981 -26.69 32.93 -1.42
N ARG A 982 -25.54 33.52 -1.09
CA ARG A 982 -25.35 34.98 -1.08
C ARG A 982 -25.59 35.59 -2.47
N GLU A 983 -25.08 34.98 -3.53
CA GLU A 983 -25.31 35.43 -4.91
C GLU A 983 -26.78 35.30 -5.33
N VAL A 984 -27.48 34.24 -4.89
CA VAL A 984 -28.93 34.08 -5.09
C VAL A 984 -29.71 35.20 -4.39
N LEU A 985 -29.37 35.51 -3.14
CA LEU A 985 -29.99 36.61 -2.39
C LEU A 985 -29.73 37.96 -3.05
N ARG A 986 -28.51 38.18 -3.58
CA ARG A 986 -28.16 39.36 -4.36
C ARG A 986 -29.00 39.47 -5.63
N LEU A 987 -29.12 38.40 -6.40
CA LEU A 987 -29.95 38.36 -7.61
C LEU A 987 -31.40 38.74 -7.28
N ALA A 988 -31.95 38.09 -6.26
CA ALA A 988 -33.33 38.28 -5.83
C ALA A 988 -33.60 39.67 -5.26
N ALA A 989 -32.58 40.45 -4.89
CA ALA A 989 -32.72 41.78 -4.31
C ALA A 989 -32.48 42.93 -5.30
N ARG A 990 -31.84 42.65 -6.45
CA ARG A 990 -31.13 43.65 -7.26
C ARG A 990 -32.00 44.75 -7.88
N HIS A 991 -33.08 44.38 -8.57
CA HIS A 991 -33.98 45.33 -9.27
C HIS A 991 -35.36 45.40 -8.65
N ARG A 992 -35.93 44.21 -8.42
CA ARG A 992 -37.18 43.99 -7.71
C ARG A 992 -36.93 42.87 -6.73
N THR A 993 -37.34 43.06 -5.47
CA THR A 993 -37.15 42.04 -4.46
C THR A 993 -38.20 40.95 -4.59
N VAL A 994 -37.78 39.74 -4.92
CA VAL A 994 -38.66 38.59 -5.20
C VAL A 994 -38.52 37.48 -4.16
N PRO A 995 -39.55 36.63 -3.97
CA PRO A 995 -39.49 35.57 -2.98
C PRO A 995 -38.41 34.52 -3.30
N VAL A 996 -37.68 34.12 -2.27
CA VAL A 996 -36.67 33.05 -2.34
C VAL A 996 -37.10 31.89 -1.44
N HIS A 997 -37.21 30.71 -2.02
CA HIS A 997 -37.48 29.46 -1.31
C HIS A 997 -36.17 28.71 -1.16
N TYR A 998 -35.56 28.84 0.02
CA TYR A 998 -34.29 28.20 0.37
C TYR A 998 -34.54 26.80 0.91
N ILE A 999 -33.92 25.80 0.31
CA ILE A 999 -33.98 24.42 0.79
C ILE A 999 -32.83 24.21 1.77
N SER A 1000 -33.14 23.93 3.04
CA SER A 1000 -32.21 23.58 4.12
C SER A 1000 -32.40 22.12 4.55
N THR A 1001 -31.80 21.72 5.67
CA THR A 1001 -31.92 20.38 6.25
C THR A 1001 -32.30 20.45 7.72
N VAL A 1002 -32.97 19.42 8.23
CA VAL A 1002 -33.23 19.28 9.68
C VAL A 1002 -31.95 19.02 10.48
N GLY A 1003 -30.84 18.61 9.85
CA GLY A 1003 -29.56 18.35 10.53
C GLY A 1003 -28.83 19.59 11.08
N VAL A 1004 -29.41 20.80 11.01
CA VAL A 1004 -28.81 22.04 11.52
C VAL A 1004 -29.00 22.26 13.03
N PHE A 1005 -29.75 21.37 13.70
CA PHE A 1005 -29.91 21.42 15.15
C PHE A 1005 -28.70 20.82 15.87
N ASN A 1006 -28.25 21.48 16.93
CA ASN A 1006 -27.25 20.95 17.88
C ASN A 1006 -27.82 21.05 19.30
N GLY A 1007 -27.54 20.04 20.13
CA GLY A 1007 -27.85 20.05 21.56
C GLY A 1007 -28.57 18.80 22.06
N PRO A 1008 -28.74 18.67 23.38
CA PRO A 1008 -29.43 17.53 23.97
C PRO A 1008 -30.91 17.53 23.57
N VAL A 1009 -31.28 16.57 22.74
CA VAL A 1009 -32.68 16.30 22.39
C VAL A 1009 -33.36 15.71 23.61
N THR A 1010 -34.49 16.29 24.03
CA THR A 1010 -35.32 15.66 25.06
C THR A 1010 -36.04 14.48 24.41
N PRO A 1011 -35.82 13.22 24.87
CA PRO A 1011 -36.42 12.06 24.23
C PRO A 1011 -37.95 12.19 24.12
N GLY A 1012 -38.48 11.98 22.92
CA GLY A 1012 -39.91 12.03 22.64
C GLY A 1012 -40.53 13.43 22.49
N VAL A 1013 -39.74 14.51 22.57
CA VAL A 1013 -40.22 15.88 22.33
C VAL A 1013 -39.79 16.32 20.93
N PRO A 1014 -40.74 16.56 19.99
CA PRO A 1014 -40.39 16.97 18.64
C PRO A 1014 -39.80 18.39 18.57
N LEU A 1015 -38.75 18.56 17.77
CA LEU A 1015 -38.09 19.85 17.55
C LEU A 1015 -38.96 20.78 16.69
N LYS A 1016 -39.20 21.99 17.19
CA LYS A 1016 -40.00 23.04 16.55
C LYS A 1016 -39.14 23.92 15.66
N VAL A 1017 -39.77 24.61 14.72
CA VAL A 1017 -39.08 25.57 13.84
C VAL A 1017 -38.39 26.71 14.59
N THR A 1018 -38.89 27.02 15.80
CA THR A 1018 -38.38 28.07 16.70
C THR A 1018 -37.27 27.60 17.63
N ASP A 1019 -36.99 26.30 17.67
CA ASP A 1019 -35.94 25.78 18.55
C ASP A 1019 -34.56 26.22 18.04
N PRO A 1020 -33.59 26.44 18.94
CA PRO A 1020 -32.28 26.95 18.57
C PRO A 1020 -31.52 25.94 17.70
N THR A 1021 -30.97 26.43 16.59
CA THR A 1021 -30.03 25.68 15.77
C THR A 1021 -28.61 25.79 16.35
N GLY A 1022 -27.74 24.87 15.97
CA GLY A 1022 -26.39 24.78 16.56
C GLY A 1022 -25.39 25.75 15.98
N PRO A 1023 -24.48 26.34 16.79
CA PRO A 1023 -23.34 27.07 16.21
C PRO A 1023 -22.56 26.11 15.29
N ALA A 1024 -22.06 26.60 14.16
CA ALA A 1024 -21.44 25.77 13.13
C ALA A 1024 -20.37 24.82 13.71
N GLU A 1025 -19.55 25.33 14.63
CA GLU A 1025 -18.47 24.63 15.32
C GLU A 1025 -18.91 23.34 16.00
N ALA A 1026 -20.17 23.26 16.42
CA ALA A 1026 -20.72 22.12 17.14
C ALA A 1026 -21.49 21.14 16.26
N LEU A 1027 -21.61 21.40 14.95
CA LEU A 1027 -22.24 20.49 14.00
C LEU A 1027 -21.23 19.44 13.49
N PRO A 1028 -21.63 18.16 13.37
CA PRO A 1028 -20.70 17.04 13.19
C PRO A 1028 -20.13 16.88 11.76
N SER A 1029 -20.50 17.73 10.80
CA SER A 1029 -19.97 17.65 9.43
C SER A 1029 -19.93 19.01 8.72
N GLY A 1030 -18.99 19.16 7.78
CA GLY A 1030 -18.85 20.37 6.94
C GLY A 1030 -20.09 20.70 6.12
N TYR A 1031 -20.87 19.69 5.71
CA TYR A 1031 -22.16 19.91 5.04
C TYR A 1031 -23.16 20.61 5.96
N LEU A 1032 -23.37 20.08 7.18
CA LEU A 1032 -24.29 20.67 8.15
C LEU A 1032 -23.85 22.08 8.57
N GLN A 1033 -22.54 22.27 8.77
CA GLN A 1033 -21.92 23.58 8.99
C GLN A 1033 -22.27 24.56 7.87
N SER A 1034 -22.09 24.17 6.61
CA SER A 1034 -22.39 25.04 5.45
C SER A 1034 -23.86 25.39 5.32
N LYS A 1035 -24.77 24.45 5.62
CA LYS A 1035 -26.21 24.70 5.62
C LYS A 1035 -26.64 25.62 6.75
N TRP A 1036 -26.05 25.45 7.93
CA TRP A 1036 -26.31 26.34 9.05
C TRP A 1036 -25.85 27.78 8.73
N VAL A 1037 -24.61 27.98 8.27
CA VAL A 1037 -24.11 29.33 7.91
C VAL A 1037 -24.99 30.00 6.84
N ALA A 1038 -25.35 29.26 5.79
CA ALA A 1038 -26.22 29.79 4.76
C ALA A 1038 -27.65 30.09 5.26
N GLU A 1039 -28.16 29.32 6.22
CA GLU A 1039 -29.43 29.60 6.88
C GLU A 1039 -29.38 30.86 7.75
N GLN A 1040 -28.26 31.10 8.45
CA GLN A 1040 -28.04 32.35 9.17
C GLN A 1040 -27.98 33.56 8.23
N LEU A 1041 -27.32 33.44 7.06
CA LEU A 1041 -27.34 34.49 6.02
C LEU A 1041 -28.76 34.76 5.50
N VAL A 1042 -29.54 33.71 5.30
CA VAL A 1042 -30.97 33.82 4.93
C VAL A 1042 -31.77 34.53 6.03
N GLY A 1043 -31.48 34.24 7.30
CA GLY A 1043 -32.04 34.95 8.45
C GLY A 1043 -31.72 36.44 8.42
N LEU A 1044 -30.45 36.81 8.22
CA LEU A 1044 -30.03 38.20 8.08
C LEU A 1044 -30.71 38.92 6.91
N ALA A 1045 -30.88 38.23 5.77
CA ALA A 1045 -31.58 38.77 4.62
C ALA A 1045 -33.07 39.00 4.91
N ARG A 1046 -33.70 38.06 5.62
CA ARG A 1046 -35.08 38.19 6.11
C ARG A 1046 -35.25 39.38 7.05
N ASP A 1047 -34.32 39.57 7.98
CA ASP A 1047 -34.32 40.71 8.91
C ASP A 1047 -34.15 42.06 8.18
N ARG A 1048 -33.42 42.06 7.04
CA ARG A 1048 -33.34 43.23 6.15
C ARG A 1048 -34.59 43.46 5.30
N GLY A 1049 -35.58 42.57 5.36
CA GLY A 1049 -36.85 42.68 4.68
C GLY A 1049 -36.97 41.90 3.37
N LEU A 1050 -36.01 41.04 3.03
CA LEU A 1050 -36.13 40.14 1.88
C LEU A 1050 -37.14 39.01 2.21
N PRO A 1051 -38.05 38.66 1.30
CA PRO A 1051 -39.05 37.62 1.50
C PRO A 1051 -38.46 36.23 1.25
N VAL A 1052 -37.74 35.69 2.24
CA VAL A 1052 -37.06 34.38 2.13
C VAL A 1052 -37.69 33.35 3.06
N SER A 1053 -38.14 32.24 2.50
CA SER A 1053 -38.62 31.07 3.24
C SER A 1053 -37.55 30.00 3.35
N VAL A 1054 -37.48 29.31 4.49
CA VAL A 1054 -36.57 28.19 4.73
C VAL A 1054 -37.38 26.90 4.82
N HIS A 1055 -37.03 25.91 3.99
CA HIS A 1055 -37.65 24.59 3.99
C HIS A 1055 -36.60 23.57 4.45
N ARG A 1056 -36.63 23.16 5.73
CA ARG A 1056 -35.71 22.15 6.28
C ARG A 1056 -36.23 20.76 5.94
N VAL A 1057 -35.48 20.03 5.13
CA VAL A 1057 -35.86 18.70 4.61
C VAL A 1057 -35.05 17.62 5.31
N ASP A 1058 -35.69 16.49 5.63
CA ASP A 1058 -35.02 15.29 6.10
C ASP A 1058 -34.58 14.35 4.94
N VAL A 1059 -34.20 13.11 5.23
CA VAL A 1059 -33.72 12.14 4.23
C VAL A 1059 -34.76 11.89 3.13
N ILE A 1060 -34.46 12.40 1.93
CA ILE A 1060 -35.37 12.32 0.77
C ILE A 1060 -35.33 10.92 0.16
N SER A 1061 -36.50 10.28 0.04
CA SER A 1061 -36.70 8.99 -0.62
C SER A 1061 -37.33 9.13 -2.00
N GLY A 1062 -37.64 8.01 -2.66
CA GLY A 1062 -38.14 7.99 -4.02
C GLY A 1062 -39.52 8.60 -4.24
N ASP A 1063 -39.86 8.80 -5.52
CA ASP A 1063 -41.17 9.25 -5.97
C ASP A 1063 -42.25 8.21 -5.70
N THR A 1064 -43.38 8.62 -5.11
CA THR A 1064 -44.46 7.68 -4.77
C THR A 1064 -45.20 7.09 -5.97
N ARG A 1065 -45.06 7.70 -7.15
CA ARG A 1065 -45.78 7.29 -8.36
C ARG A 1065 -44.99 6.25 -9.14
N ASN A 1066 -43.75 6.59 -9.51
CA ASN A 1066 -42.90 5.82 -10.42
C ASN A 1066 -41.72 5.11 -9.73
N GLY A 1067 -41.52 5.33 -8.43
CA GLY A 1067 -40.47 4.68 -7.63
C GLY A 1067 -39.07 5.25 -7.79
N ALA A 1068 -38.86 6.27 -8.64
CA ALA A 1068 -37.54 6.77 -8.97
C ALA A 1068 -36.79 7.33 -7.75
N CYS A 1069 -35.56 6.86 -7.57
CA CYS A 1069 -34.70 7.15 -6.41
C CYS A 1069 -33.29 7.61 -6.84
N GLN A 1070 -32.54 8.17 -5.88
CA GLN A 1070 -31.09 8.36 -5.98
C GLN A 1070 -30.37 7.11 -5.45
N THR A 1071 -29.38 6.59 -6.19
CA THR A 1071 -28.67 5.34 -5.87
C THR A 1071 -27.51 5.51 -4.89
N ARG A 1072 -27.08 6.75 -4.66
CA ARG A 1072 -25.90 7.07 -3.82
C ARG A 1072 -26.26 7.48 -2.39
N ASP A 1073 -27.52 7.33 -2.00
CA ASP A 1073 -27.95 7.64 -0.64
C ASP A 1073 -27.54 6.53 0.35
N PHE A 1074 -27.27 6.92 1.58
CA PHE A 1074 -26.84 6.04 2.65
C PHE A 1074 -27.80 4.85 2.87
N VAL A 1075 -29.12 5.12 2.88
CA VAL A 1075 -30.11 4.07 3.18
C VAL A 1075 -30.09 3.00 2.09
N TRP A 1076 -30.05 3.40 0.82
CA TRP A 1076 -30.08 2.48 -0.31
C TRP A 1076 -28.78 1.70 -0.46
N LEU A 1077 -27.64 2.34 -0.21
CA LEU A 1077 -26.33 1.66 -0.17
C LEU A 1077 -26.26 0.64 0.98
N SER A 1078 -26.88 0.96 2.13
CA SER A 1078 -26.99 0.02 3.25
C SER A 1078 -27.81 -1.20 2.88
N LEU A 1079 -29.01 -1.02 2.31
CA LEU A 1079 -29.85 -2.13 1.87
C LEU A 1079 -29.17 -2.96 0.76
N LYS A 1080 -28.48 -2.31 -0.18
CA LYS A 1080 -27.67 -3.00 -1.21
C LYS A 1080 -26.59 -3.87 -0.57
N GLY A 1081 -25.89 -3.35 0.45
CA GLY A 1081 -24.88 -4.12 1.17
C GLY A 1081 -25.44 -5.33 1.92
N LEU A 1082 -26.64 -5.23 2.49
CA LEU A 1082 -27.36 -6.39 3.06
C LEU A 1082 -27.66 -7.44 1.99
N LEU A 1083 -28.15 -7.01 0.82
CA LEU A 1083 -28.44 -7.90 -0.31
C LEU A 1083 -27.18 -8.59 -0.85
N GLN A 1084 -26.06 -7.86 -0.96
CA GLN A 1084 -24.75 -8.42 -1.37
C GLN A 1084 -24.22 -9.42 -0.34
N ALA A 1085 -24.34 -9.10 0.95
CA ALA A 1085 -23.97 -10.01 2.03
C ALA A 1085 -24.92 -11.20 2.19
N GLN A 1086 -26.11 -11.16 1.55
CA GLN A 1086 -27.22 -12.09 1.75
C GLN A 1086 -27.60 -12.29 3.22
N ALA A 1087 -27.34 -11.27 4.05
CA ALA A 1087 -27.50 -11.35 5.49
C ALA A 1087 -27.84 -9.97 6.07
N ALA A 1088 -28.54 -9.97 7.21
CA ALA A 1088 -28.86 -8.79 8.00
C ALA A 1088 -28.54 -9.03 9.49
N PRO A 1089 -28.20 -7.98 10.26
CA PRO A 1089 -27.91 -8.12 11.67
C PRO A 1089 -29.20 -8.23 12.48
N ALA A 1090 -29.29 -9.28 13.29
CA ALA A 1090 -30.44 -9.54 14.17
C ALA A 1090 -30.47 -8.57 15.36
N GLY A 1091 -31.67 -8.23 15.81
CA GLY A 1091 -31.88 -7.45 17.05
C GLY A 1091 -31.49 -5.98 16.98
N VAL A 1092 -31.30 -5.43 15.78
CA VAL A 1092 -30.98 -4.01 15.56
C VAL A 1092 -32.28 -3.21 15.43
N ALA A 1093 -32.48 -2.24 16.32
CA ALA A 1093 -33.72 -1.46 16.41
C ALA A 1093 -33.75 -0.19 15.54
N GLY A 1094 -32.72 0.03 14.72
CA GLY A 1094 -32.57 1.23 13.90
C GLY A 1094 -33.77 1.54 13.00
N ARG A 1095 -34.07 2.83 12.81
CA ARG A 1095 -35.20 3.30 11.99
C ARG A 1095 -34.74 4.28 10.92
N PHE A 1096 -35.47 4.31 9.81
CA PHE A 1096 -35.25 5.24 8.69
C PHE A 1096 -36.48 6.13 8.51
N HIS A 1097 -36.28 7.44 8.64
CA HIS A 1097 -37.28 8.47 8.39
C HIS A 1097 -37.19 8.90 6.92
N LEU A 1098 -37.88 8.17 6.05
CA LEU A 1098 -37.85 8.38 4.60
C LEU A 1098 -38.93 9.37 4.16
N LEU A 1099 -38.52 10.39 3.42
CA LEU A 1099 -39.39 11.48 3.00
C LEU A 1099 -39.58 11.50 1.47
N PRO A 1100 -40.74 11.10 0.93
CA PRO A 1100 -40.92 10.99 -0.52
C PRO A 1100 -40.70 12.30 -1.27
N VAL A 1101 -39.84 12.28 -2.29
CA VAL A 1101 -39.41 13.49 -3.01
C VAL A 1101 -40.56 14.28 -3.63
N ASP A 1102 -41.61 13.61 -4.11
CA ASP A 1102 -42.78 14.24 -4.71
C ASP A 1102 -43.69 14.92 -3.68
N TYR A 1103 -43.70 14.46 -2.44
CA TYR A 1103 -44.30 15.22 -1.35
C TYR A 1103 -43.47 16.47 -1.04
N VAL A 1104 -42.14 16.35 -0.97
CA VAL A 1104 -41.24 17.49 -0.68
C VAL A 1104 -41.41 18.59 -1.73
N SER A 1105 -41.34 18.25 -3.01
CA SER A 1105 -41.50 19.22 -4.10
C SER A 1105 -42.90 19.83 -4.11
N ALA A 1106 -43.95 19.02 -3.96
CA ALA A 1106 -45.33 19.50 -3.92
C ALA A 1106 -45.56 20.45 -2.74
N ALA A 1107 -45.03 20.13 -1.56
CA ALA A 1107 -45.15 20.96 -0.37
C ALA A 1107 -44.45 22.31 -0.55
N ILE A 1108 -43.21 22.33 -1.06
CA ILE A 1108 -42.47 23.57 -1.32
C ILE A 1108 -43.23 24.46 -2.32
N VAL A 1109 -43.69 23.89 -3.45
CA VAL A 1109 -44.43 24.62 -4.49
C VAL A 1109 -45.83 25.04 -4.01
N GLY A 1110 -46.47 24.24 -3.17
CA GLY A 1110 -47.78 24.54 -2.58
C GLY A 1110 -47.70 25.72 -1.60
N ILE A 1111 -46.69 25.70 -0.73
CA ILE A 1111 -46.44 26.78 0.25
C ILE A 1111 -46.04 28.07 -0.48
N SER A 1112 -45.12 28.00 -1.45
CA SER A 1112 -44.59 29.19 -2.14
C SER A 1112 -45.64 30.04 -2.85
N ARG A 1113 -46.74 29.43 -3.26
CA ARG A 1113 -47.82 30.09 -4.02
C ARG A 1113 -48.96 30.61 -3.15
N ARG A 1114 -49.03 30.19 -1.88
CA ARG A 1114 -50.15 30.50 -0.98
C ARG A 1114 -49.74 31.40 0.17
N GLU A 1115 -48.57 31.16 0.73
CA GLU A 1115 -48.05 31.93 1.86
C GLU A 1115 -47.12 33.06 1.39
N PRO A 1116 -47.16 34.23 2.03
CA PRO A 1116 -46.07 35.20 1.96
C PRO A 1116 -44.74 34.56 2.36
N ALA A 1117 -43.73 34.66 1.49
CA ALA A 1117 -42.41 34.13 1.78
C ALA A 1117 -41.78 34.87 2.98
N GLY A 1118 -41.19 34.09 3.89
CA GLY A 1118 -40.75 34.55 5.21
C GLY A 1118 -40.85 33.50 6.32
N GLY A 1119 -41.53 32.38 6.07
CA GLY A 1119 -41.70 31.29 7.03
C GLY A 1119 -40.52 30.31 7.09
N THR A 1120 -40.49 29.49 8.14
CA THR A 1120 -39.59 28.33 8.27
C THR A 1120 -40.45 27.09 8.41
N PHE A 1121 -40.18 26.06 7.62
CA PHE A 1121 -41.02 24.88 7.49
C PHE A 1121 -40.18 23.62 7.63
N HIS A 1122 -40.65 22.68 8.46
CA HIS A 1122 -40.05 21.35 8.60
C HIS A 1122 -40.79 20.36 7.71
N LEU A 1123 -40.05 19.71 6.82
CA LEU A 1123 -40.55 18.65 5.95
C LEU A 1123 -39.96 17.34 6.47
N PHE A 1124 -40.78 16.55 7.14
CA PHE A 1124 -40.39 15.34 7.86
C PHE A 1124 -41.50 14.29 7.78
N ASN A 1125 -41.14 13.01 7.67
CA ASN A 1125 -42.10 11.93 7.69
C ASN A 1125 -42.28 11.41 9.11
N ARG A 1126 -43.50 11.55 9.64
CA ARG A 1126 -43.86 11.09 10.99
C ARG A 1126 -43.91 9.57 11.10
N THR A 1127 -43.91 8.86 9.97
CA THR A 1127 -43.75 7.42 9.89
C THR A 1127 -42.30 7.08 9.58
N SER A 1128 -41.83 5.91 10.03
CA SER A 1128 -40.49 5.40 9.74
C SER A 1128 -40.52 3.90 9.53
N LEU A 1129 -39.56 3.38 8.78
CA LEU A 1129 -39.34 1.96 8.59
C LEU A 1129 -38.22 1.50 9.51
N SER A 1130 -38.44 0.45 10.30
CA SER A 1130 -37.33 -0.18 11.01
C SER A 1130 -36.45 -0.98 10.05
N LEU A 1131 -35.21 -1.23 10.43
CA LEU A 1131 -34.34 -2.14 9.68
C LEU A 1131 -34.99 -3.54 9.54
N ALA A 1132 -35.68 -4.00 10.58
CA ALA A 1132 -36.43 -5.25 10.57
C ALA A 1132 -37.58 -5.23 9.53
N ASP A 1133 -38.31 -4.12 9.42
CA ASP A 1133 -39.36 -3.95 8.39
C ASP A 1133 -38.75 -4.01 6.99
N CYS A 1134 -37.64 -3.30 6.75
CA CYS A 1134 -36.94 -3.34 5.46
C CYS A 1134 -36.50 -4.77 5.08
N VAL A 1135 -35.91 -5.50 6.02
CA VAL A 1135 -35.48 -6.90 5.81
C VAL A 1135 -36.69 -7.80 5.54
N SER A 1136 -37.77 -7.65 6.30
CA SER A 1136 -39.02 -8.40 6.09
C SER A 1136 -39.60 -8.16 4.70
N TYR A 1137 -39.69 -6.89 4.29
CA TYR A 1137 -40.23 -6.54 2.98
C TYR A 1137 -39.34 -7.03 1.84
N LEU A 1138 -38.02 -6.97 1.97
CA LEU A 1138 -37.10 -7.56 0.99
C LEU A 1138 -37.30 -9.08 0.88
N ARG A 1139 -37.48 -9.80 1.99
CA ARG A 1139 -37.76 -11.26 1.95
C ARG A 1139 -39.06 -11.59 1.24
N GLU A 1140 -40.11 -10.82 1.48
CA GLU A 1140 -41.40 -11.02 0.81
C GLU A 1140 -41.35 -10.70 -0.68
N LEU A 1141 -40.42 -9.83 -1.11
CA LEU A 1141 -40.12 -9.57 -2.52
C LEU A 1141 -39.26 -10.68 -3.16
N GLY A 1142 -38.85 -11.70 -2.40
CA GLY A 1142 -38.12 -12.88 -2.88
C GLY A 1142 -36.63 -12.88 -2.58
N TYR A 1143 -36.09 -11.90 -1.86
CA TYR A 1143 -34.67 -11.90 -1.49
C TYR A 1143 -34.38 -12.87 -0.34
N ARG A 1144 -33.26 -13.59 -0.44
CA ARG A 1144 -32.76 -14.42 0.65
C ARG A 1144 -31.82 -13.57 1.52
N LEU A 1145 -32.26 -13.28 2.74
CA LEU A 1145 -31.51 -12.54 3.74
C LEU A 1145 -31.54 -13.32 5.04
N ASP A 1146 -30.40 -13.89 5.45
CA ASP A 1146 -30.29 -14.57 6.73
C ASP A 1146 -30.12 -13.54 7.85
N GLU A 1147 -30.94 -13.65 8.90
CA GLU A 1147 -30.70 -12.88 10.12
C GLU A 1147 -29.61 -13.56 10.94
N THR A 1148 -28.52 -12.85 11.18
CA THR A 1148 -27.36 -13.36 11.90
C THR A 1148 -26.95 -12.41 13.02
N ASP A 1149 -26.17 -12.89 13.98
CA ASP A 1149 -25.59 -12.02 14.99
C ASP A 1149 -24.71 -10.92 14.35
N ARG A 1150 -24.55 -9.80 15.05
CA ARG A 1150 -23.88 -8.60 14.52
C ARG A 1150 -22.46 -8.89 14.05
N GLU A 1151 -21.72 -9.75 14.75
CA GLU A 1151 -20.33 -10.08 14.39
C GLU A 1151 -20.28 -10.88 13.08
N ARG A 1152 -21.13 -11.90 12.94
CA ARG A 1152 -21.22 -12.72 11.74
C ARG A 1152 -21.69 -11.94 10.52
N TRP A 1153 -22.68 -11.06 10.70
CA TRP A 1153 -23.14 -10.17 9.64
C TRP A 1153 -22.04 -9.17 9.22
N SER A 1154 -21.39 -8.52 10.19
CA SER A 1154 -20.31 -7.56 9.94
C SER A 1154 -19.11 -8.22 9.25
N ALA A 1155 -18.79 -9.46 9.62
CA ALA A 1155 -17.79 -10.27 8.93
C ALA A 1155 -18.17 -10.59 7.48
N ALA A 1156 -19.45 -10.90 7.20
CA ALA A 1156 -19.92 -11.13 5.83
C ALA A 1156 -19.78 -9.86 4.97
N VAL A 1157 -20.18 -8.70 5.49
CA VAL A 1157 -20.01 -7.39 4.82
C VAL A 1157 -18.53 -7.09 4.59
N ARG A 1158 -17.66 -7.27 5.60
CA ARG A 1158 -16.21 -7.03 5.49
C ARG A 1158 -15.48 -8.01 4.57
N SER A 1159 -16.04 -9.20 4.37
CA SER A 1159 -15.45 -10.22 3.50
C SER A 1159 -15.67 -9.95 2.01
N ASP A 1160 -16.69 -9.16 1.66
CA ASP A 1160 -16.99 -8.74 0.30
C ASP A 1160 -16.48 -7.30 0.07
N ARG A 1161 -15.36 -7.17 -0.65
CA ARG A 1161 -14.72 -5.86 -0.90
C ARG A 1161 -15.55 -4.93 -1.79
N ASP A 1162 -16.47 -5.49 -2.56
CA ASP A 1162 -17.39 -4.74 -3.42
C ASP A 1162 -18.73 -4.45 -2.72
N ASN A 1163 -18.85 -4.82 -1.44
CA ASN A 1163 -20.03 -4.56 -0.66
C ASN A 1163 -20.24 -3.06 -0.47
N ALA A 1164 -21.39 -2.57 -0.92
CA ALA A 1164 -21.75 -1.15 -0.90
C ALA A 1164 -21.81 -0.56 0.52
N LEU A 1165 -21.99 -1.40 1.54
CA LEU A 1165 -22.05 -0.97 2.94
C LEU A 1165 -20.67 -0.96 3.62
N LEU A 1166 -19.64 -1.57 3.04
CA LEU A 1166 -18.29 -1.61 3.61
C LEU A 1166 -17.72 -0.22 3.98
N PRO A 1167 -17.71 0.80 3.10
CA PRO A 1167 -17.22 2.14 3.46
C PRO A 1167 -18.15 2.90 4.43
N LEU A 1168 -19.37 2.40 4.63
CA LEU A 1168 -20.41 3.01 5.45
C LEU A 1168 -20.68 2.24 6.74
N LEU A 1169 -19.95 1.16 7.01
CA LEU A 1169 -20.28 0.18 8.05
C LEU A 1169 -20.32 0.81 9.44
N HIS A 1170 -19.36 1.69 9.75
CA HIS A 1170 -19.34 2.42 11.02
C HIS A 1170 -20.53 3.39 11.15
N ALA A 1171 -20.86 4.12 10.08
CA ALA A 1171 -22.02 5.01 10.07
C ALA A 1171 -23.34 4.24 10.21
N PHE A 1172 -23.43 3.05 9.61
CA PHE A 1172 -24.56 2.14 9.78
C PHE A 1172 -24.70 1.62 11.20
N GLU A 1173 -23.61 1.16 11.82
CA GLU A 1173 -23.61 0.70 13.20
C GLU A 1173 -24.02 1.82 14.17
N MET A 1174 -23.52 3.05 13.96
CA MET A 1174 -23.92 4.21 14.76
C MET A 1174 -25.41 4.53 14.61
N MET A 1175 -25.89 4.77 13.38
CA MET A 1175 -27.28 5.21 13.16
C MET A 1175 -28.32 4.16 13.53
N THR A 1176 -27.97 2.87 13.46
CA THR A 1176 -28.89 1.79 13.82
C THR A 1176 -28.85 1.41 15.30
N SER A 1177 -27.92 1.97 16.08
CA SER A 1177 -27.80 1.75 17.52
C SER A 1177 -28.47 2.84 18.38
N ASP A 1178 -28.50 4.09 17.90
CA ASP A 1178 -29.15 5.23 18.57
C ASP A 1178 -29.81 6.16 17.53
N THR A 1179 -30.90 5.67 16.91
CA THR A 1179 -31.58 6.43 15.85
C THR A 1179 -32.21 7.72 16.38
N ASP A 1180 -32.82 7.72 17.56
CA ASP A 1180 -33.51 8.91 18.10
C ASP A 1180 -32.51 10.00 18.57
N GLY A 1181 -31.28 9.62 18.92
CA GLY A 1181 -30.18 10.56 19.16
C GLY A 1181 -29.67 11.21 17.87
N PHE A 1182 -29.71 10.49 16.73
CA PHE A 1182 -29.22 10.98 15.44
C PHE A 1182 -30.30 11.68 14.59
N TYR A 1183 -31.54 11.19 14.62
CA TYR A 1183 -32.74 11.73 13.96
C TYR A 1183 -33.84 11.98 15.00
N PRO A 1184 -33.80 13.11 15.71
CA PRO A 1184 -34.84 13.44 16.66
C PRO A 1184 -36.19 13.63 15.97
N PRO A 1185 -37.32 13.34 16.64
CA PRO A 1185 -38.63 13.67 16.12
C PRO A 1185 -38.71 15.17 15.76
N ILE A 1186 -39.34 15.50 14.64
CA ILE A 1186 -39.47 16.87 14.17
C ILE A 1186 -40.95 17.29 14.16
N ASP A 1187 -41.25 18.48 14.69
CA ASP A 1187 -42.59 19.07 14.63
C ASP A 1187 -42.85 19.65 13.23
N THR A 1188 -43.95 19.22 12.62
CA THR A 1188 -44.40 19.59 11.27
C THR A 1188 -45.59 20.55 11.25
N ALA A 1189 -46.03 21.06 12.41
CA ALA A 1189 -47.28 21.83 12.54
C ALA A 1189 -47.35 23.06 11.60
N GLU A 1190 -46.26 23.82 11.45
CA GLU A 1190 -46.22 24.99 10.56
C GLU A 1190 -46.40 24.62 9.08
N THR A 1191 -45.80 23.49 8.67
CA THR A 1191 -45.95 22.95 7.31
C THR A 1191 -47.38 22.47 7.06
N GLU A 1192 -47.97 21.77 8.04
CA GLU A 1192 -49.37 21.29 7.98
C GLU A 1192 -50.35 22.47 7.92
N ALA A 1193 -50.12 23.53 8.69
CA ALA A 1193 -50.93 24.74 8.68
C ALA A 1193 -50.86 25.46 7.32
N ALA A 1194 -49.66 25.63 6.76
CA ALA A 1194 -49.47 26.28 5.46
C ALA A 1194 -50.08 25.49 4.29
N LEU A 1195 -50.17 24.16 4.42
CA LEU A 1195 -50.79 23.28 3.43
C LEU A 1195 -52.28 23.01 3.68
N ALA A 1196 -52.87 23.58 4.73
CA ALA A 1196 -54.26 23.34 5.09
C ALA A 1196 -55.21 23.70 3.92
N GLY A 1197 -56.10 22.77 3.57
CA GLY A 1197 -57.00 22.92 2.42
C GLY A 1197 -56.33 22.72 1.05
N THR A 1198 -55.17 22.05 1.00
CA THR A 1198 -54.65 21.40 -0.20
C THR A 1198 -54.83 19.88 -0.10
N ASP A 1199 -54.63 19.17 -1.20
CA ASP A 1199 -54.54 17.71 -1.22
C ASP A 1199 -53.10 17.20 -0.96
N ILE A 1200 -52.20 18.08 -0.48
CA ILE A 1200 -50.78 17.77 -0.27
C ILE A 1200 -50.60 17.30 1.18
N ALA A 1201 -50.40 16.00 1.36
CA ALA A 1201 -50.10 15.39 2.65
C ALA A 1201 -48.93 14.41 2.51
N CYS A 1202 -48.12 14.29 3.56
CA CYS A 1202 -47.01 13.34 3.58
C CYS A 1202 -47.58 11.92 3.64
N PRO A 1203 -47.32 11.05 2.64
CA PRO A 1203 -47.86 9.71 2.64
C PRO A 1203 -47.12 8.83 3.66
N PRO A 1204 -47.81 7.86 4.29
CA PRO A 1204 -47.16 6.91 5.19
C PRO A 1204 -46.19 6.02 4.41
N LEU A 1205 -45.10 5.61 5.06
CA LEU A 1205 -44.17 4.62 4.51
C LEU A 1205 -44.80 3.23 4.57
N THR A 1206 -45.50 2.84 3.50
CA THR A 1206 -46.10 1.50 3.39
C THR A 1206 -45.15 0.52 2.71
N ARG A 1207 -45.45 -0.76 2.89
CA ARG A 1207 -44.81 -1.86 2.17
C ARG A 1207 -44.88 -1.70 0.66
N GLU A 1208 -46.04 -1.29 0.13
CA GLU A 1208 -46.24 -1.10 -1.30
C GLU A 1208 -45.35 0.02 -1.85
N LEU A 1209 -45.17 1.09 -1.07
CA LEU A 1209 -44.27 2.19 -1.42
C LEU A 1209 -42.80 1.73 -1.42
N PHE A 1210 -42.39 0.98 -0.39
CA PHE A 1210 -41.05 0.39 -0.33
C PHE A 1210 -40.79 -0.55 -1.52
N ALA A 1211 -41.77 -1.40 -1.87
CA ALA A 1211 -41.67 -2.30 -3.02
C ALA A 1211 -41.48 -1.55 -4.35
N LYS A 1212 -42.15 -0.42 -4.55
CA LYS A 1212 -41.93 0.43 -5.74
C LYS A 1212 -40.49 0.95 -5.83
N TYR A 1213 -39.89 1.34 -4.70
CA TYR A 1213 -38.49 1.80 -4.68
C TYR A 1213 -37.53 0.66 -5.06
N VAL A 1214 -37.77 -0.54 -4.51
CA VAL A 1214 -37.00 -1.74 -4.85
C VAL A 1214 -37.16 -2.09 -6.33
N GLU A 1215 -38.38 -2.05 -6.86
CA GLU A 1215 -38.65 -2.31 -8.29
C GLU A 1215 -37.87 -1.37 -9.20
N PHE A 1216 -37.83 -0.07 -8.88
CA PHE A 1216 -37.00 0.90 -9.60
C PHE A 1216 -35.51 0.50 -9.56
N PHE A 1217 -34.96 0.16 -8.39
CA PHE A 1217 -33.56 -0.25 -8.29
C PHE A 1217 -33.24 -1.54 -9.06
N VAL A 1218 -34.18 -2.48 -9.15
CA VAL A 1218 -34.02 -3.70 -9.96
C VAL A 1218 -34.03 -3.36 -11.45
N GLN A 1219 -34.96 -2.51 -11.90
CA GLN A 1219 -35.06 -2.10 -13.30
C GLN A 1219 -33.80 -1.36 -13.79
N GLU A 1220 -33.20 -0.53 -12.93
CA GLU A 1220 -31.97 0.20 -13.24
C GLU A 1220 -30.68 -0.59 -12.92
N GLY A 1221 -30.79 -1.88 -12.56
CA GLY A 1221 -29.65 -2.75 -12.28
C GLY A 1221 -28.85 -2.40 -11.02
N HIS A 1222 -29.41 -1.57 -10.13
CA HIS A 1222 -28.77 -1.18 -8.88
C HIS A 1222 -28.87 -2.27 -7.81
N PHE A 1223 -30.05 -2.90 -7.70
CA PHE A 1223 -30.29 -4.10 -6.89
C PHE A 1223 -30.32 -5.33 -7.81
N PRO A 1224 -29.82 -6.50 -7.35
CA PRO A 1224 -29.98 -7.73 -8.11
C PRO A 1224 -31.48 -8.09 -8.20
N PRO A 1225 -31.95 -8.77 -9.27
CA PRO A 1225 -33.29 -9.33 -9.28
C PRO A 1225 -33.44 -10.40 -8.17
N ALA A 1226 -34.64 -10.52 -7.59
CA ALA A 1226 -34.94 -11.58 -6.64
C ALA A 1226 -34.79 -12.97 -7.30
N ALA A 1227 -34.31 -13.94 -6.53
CA ALA A 1227 -33.92 -15.28 -6.99
C ALA A 1227 -35.09 -16.27 -7.09
#